data_AF-A0A3Q4ANR5-F1
#
_entry.id   AF-A0A3Q4ANR5-F1
#
_cell.length_a   1.000
_cell.length_b   1.000
_cell.length_c   1.000
_cell.angle_alpha   90.00
_cell.angle_beta   90.00
_cell.angle_gamma   90.00
#
_symmetry.space_group_name_H-M   'P 1'
#
loop_
_entity.id
_entity.type
_entity.pdbx_description
1 polymer ?
#
loop_
_entity_poly.entity_id
_entity_poly.type
_entity_poly.pdbx_seq_one_letter_code
_entity_poly.pdbx_strand_id
1 'polypeptide(L)'
;MSDHYVQVMVQQMKSLGEDAEKEGVHSEEQVPATPVSPDPPSITATGRDESRASDQSRKNRSRLGRADRISCGNSDLSLYSSVVSAHVAKNLSRLEQERNANVRGGGKILQGKSETNGNYATIQTSKNTQDTRREDGIQLARRRRPVTVDTAKAKTSLEALKISIKQLKWKEFPLGRRTACDIYWHGVSFHDNENIISGQVNKFPGMIEMLRKINMSRAVRTMQDLFPEEYDFYPRSWILPEEYQQFSTQIRMVKENDTTLNPTFIVKPDGGSQGDGIYLIRDPSDLKFMAGSQAKQAVVQEYINKPLLIDKLKFDIRLYVLIKSMEPLEIYIAKEGLTRFCTEPYQEPSQKNLSHVFMHLTNYSLNIHSGNFVHSDSQNTGSKRTLSSVLYRLAAKGVDVKKVWSDIISLVIKTVIAVVPELKVYYHADIPPGKPGPTCFQILGFDILLMKNLKPVLLEVNSNPSMRIEHEQEVAPGVFKYVPSPVDKEVKVGVIRDTLRLMDPVQRQKPCNPVASPDEEALPSLCLKQVYPKYAKQFNYLRLVERIAGLFIRFLGVKGNMRLGPTAFRTFIRTCKLSNSNFTMASVDILYIDITRRWSGAVADSREAGMGLQAFVEAFFFLAGRRFKTLALRQQVASMLELCLEWRSGNDRPRTT
;
A
#
# COMPACT_ATOMS: atom_id res chain seq x y z
N MET A 1 23.39 9.41 9.82
CA MET A 1 22.63 10.15 10.86
C MET A 1 23.62 11.07 11.57
N SER A 2 23.20 12.12 12.29
CA SER A 2 24.15 12.79 13.21
C SER A 2 24.44 11.83 14.37
N ASP A 3 25.71 11.70 14.76
CA ASP A 3 26.12 10.71 15.77
C ASP A 3 25.51 10.96 17.14
N HIS A 4 25.17 12.22 17.45
CA HIS A 4 24.36 12.62 18.59
C HIS A 4 23.04 11.81 18.70
N TYR A 5 22.37 11.44 17.60
CA TYR A 5 21.15 10.61 17.72
C TYR A 5 21.46 9.17 18.14
N VAL A 6 22.60 8.61 17.74
CA VAL A 6 23.01 7.27 18.17
C VAL A 6 23.50 7.30 19.62
N GLN A 7 24.28 8.32 20.00
CA GLN A 7 24.70 8.54 21.39
C GLN A 7 23.50 8.72 22.32
N VAL A 8 22.52 9.58 21.99
CA VAL A 8 21.33 9.81 22.82
C VAL A 8 20.48 8.55 22.97
N MET A 9 20.27 7.76 21.90
CA MET A 9 19.56 6.48 22.00
C MET A 9 20.30 5.49 22.92
N VAL A 10 21.63 5.38 22.79
CA VAL A 10 22.45 4.51 23.63
C VAL A 10 22.49 5.00 25.09
N GLN A 11 22.48 6.30 25.34
CA GLN A 11 22.46 6.86 26.69
C GLN A 11 21.08 6.70 27.37
N GLN A 12 19.98 7.00 26.67
CA GLN A 12 18.62 6.78 27.22
C GLN A 12 18.31 5.30 27.46
N MET A 13 18.92 4.38 26.71
CA MET A 13 18.77 2.94 26.94
C MET A 13 19.69 2.40 28.05
N LYS A 14 20.82 3.06 28.34
CA LYS A 14 21.66 2.72 29.51
C LYS A 14 20.96 3.05 30.83
N SER A 15 20.40 4.25 30.97
CA SER A 15 19.66 4.63 32.19
C SER A 15 18.48 3.69 32.48
N LEU A 16 17.80 3.18 31.45
CA LEU A 16 16.71 2.20 31.61
C LEU A 16 17.19 0.78 31.92
N GLY A 17 18.48 0.47 31.74
CA GLY A 17 19.10 -0.77 32.21
C GLY A 17 19.53 -0.70 33.68
N GLU A 18 20.10 0.45 34.08
CA GLU A 18 20.58 0.70 35.45
C GLU A 18 19.47 0.77 36.51
N ASP A 19 18.21 0.93 36.11
CA ASP A 19 17.05 0.78 36.99
C ASP A 19 16.57 -0.68 37.09
N ALA A 20 16.73 -1.48 36.03
CA ALA A 20 16.35 -2.90 36.02
C ALA A 20 17.31 -3.79 36.85
N GLU A 21 18.56 -3.39 37.04
CA GLU A 21 19.52 -4.09 37.90
C GLU A 21 19.31 -3.81 39.41
N LYS A 22 18.40 -2.91 39.80
CA LYS A 22 18.18 -2.50 41.21
C LYS A 22 17.03 -3.20 41.93
N GLU A 23 16.09 -3.83 41.22
CA GLU A 23 15.02 -4.65 41.85
C GLU A 23 15.43 -6.13 42.02
N GLY A 24 16.70 -6.46 41.78
CA GLY A 24 17.21 -7.84 41.67
C GLY A 24 17.98 -8.41 42.87
N VAL A 25 17.88 -7.85 44.09
CA VAL A 25 18.66 -8.30 45.26
C VAL A 25 17.83 -8.40 46.54
N HIS A 26 17.41 -9.62 46.89
CA HIS A 26 17.11 -10.21 48.23
C HIS A 26 16.36 -11.53 47.98
N SER A 27 16.61 -12.66 48.66
CA SER A 27 17.65 -13.02 49.64
C SER A 27 17.80 -14.55 49.65
N GLU A 28 18.99 -15.08 49.92
CA GLU A 28 19.22 -16.53 49.99
C GLU A 28 18.69 -17.13 51.31
N GLU A 29 18.07 -18.32 51.24
CA GLU A 29 17.72 -19.14 52.40
C GLU A 29 18.14 -20.60 52.14
N GLN A 30 18.78 -21.24 53.13
CA GLN A 30 19.47 -22.52 52.96
C GLN A 30 18.61 -23.72 53.37
N VAL A 31 18.57 -24.76 52.53
CA VAL A 31 18.00 -26.09 52.86
C VAL A 31 18.97 -27.18 52.34
N PRO A 32 19.28 -28.24 53.11
CA PRO A 32 20.48 -29.07 52.88
C PRO A 32 20.32 -30.22 51.87
N ALA A 33 21.45 -30.83 51.54
CA ALA A 33 21.61 -31.81 50.46
C ALA A 33 21.09 -33.24 50.77
N THR A 34 20.76 -33.98 49.70
CA THR A 34 20.43 -35.42 49.70
C THR A 34 21.47 -36.23 48.91
N PRO A 35 21.86 -37.45 49.36
CA PRO A 35 22.87 -38.28 48.69
C PRO A 35 22.32 -39.52 47.96
N VAL A 36 22.96 -39.84 46.81
CA VAL A 36 23.33 -41.19 46.31
C VAL A 36 22.22 -42.24 45.99
N SER A 37 22.23 -42.73 44.75
CA SER A 37 21.54 -43.97 44.28
C SER A 37 22.42 -45.22 44.49
N PRO A 38 21.84 -46.44 44.48
CA PRO A 38 21.99 -47.27 43.27
C PRO A 38 20.84 -48.26 42.92
N ASP A 39 20.79 -48.57 41.61
CA ASP A 39 20.32 -49.74 40.82
C ASP A 39 19.29 -50.82 41.31
N PRO A 40 18.53 -51.43 40.38
CA PRO A 40 17.45 -52.39 40.67
C PRO A 40 17.82 -53.89 40.49
N PRO A 41 17.02 -54.82 41.05
CA PRO A 41 17.11 -56.26 40.77
C PRO A 41 16.31 -56.71 39.53
N SER A 42 16.60 -57.91 39.04
CA SER A 42 15.89 -58.63 37.96
C SER A 42 15.64 -60.09 38.37
N ILE A 43 14.75 -60.85 37.67
CA ILE A 43 14.84 -62.31 37.32
C ILE A 43 13.46 -63.00 37.06
N THR A 44 13.25 -63.49 35.81
CA THR A 44 12.39 -64.65 35.36
C THR A 44 10.86 -64.69 35.59
N ALA A 45 10.02 -65.47 34.86
CA ALA A 45 10.07 -66.08 33.49
C ALA A 45 8.71 -66.71 33.07
N THR A 46 8.66 -67.30 31.86
CA THR A 46 7.57 -68.12 31.24
C THR A 46 6.26 -67.41 30.85
N GLY A 47 5.55 -67.79 29.78
CA GLY A 47 5.88 -68.71 28.67
C GLY A 47 4.65 -69.28 27.94
N ARG A 48 4.79 -69.59 26.63
CA ARG A 48 3.80 -70.23 25.71
C ARG A 48 2.57 -69.38 25.28
N ASP A 49 1.88 -69.69 24.17
CA ASP A 49 2.32 -70.08 22.80
C ASP A 49 1.11 -70.00 21.82
N GLU A 50 1.36 -70.16 20.51
CA GLU A 50 0.40 -70.37 19.38
C GLU A 50 -0.72 -69.31 19.19
N SER A 51 -0.96 -68.65 18.04
CA SER A 51 -0.75 -68.88 16.59
C SER A 51 -1.82 -69.72 15.86
N ARG A 52 -2.52 -69.08 14.90
CA ARG A 52 -2.80 -69.61 13.54
C ARG A 52 -3.52 -68.58 12.65
N ALA A 53 -3.26 -68.69 11.35
CA ALA A 53 -3.99 -68.02 10.27
C ALA A 53 -4.23 -69.04 9.14
N SER A 54 -5.25 -68.84 8.27
CA SER A 54 -5.21 -69.22 6.84
C SER A 54 -6.51 -68.91 6.06
N ASP A 55 -6.44 -67.91 5.18
CA ASP A 55 -6.51 -68.07 3.69
C ASP A 55 -7.82 -68.42 2.93
N GLN A 56 -7.84 -68.01 1.63
CA GLN A 56 -8.69 -68.40 0.47
C GLN A 56 -10.20 -68.05 0.45
N SER A 57 -10.88 -67.83 -0.71
CA SER A 57 -10.45 -67.35 -2.06
C SER A 57 -11.65 -67.00 -2.99
N ARG A 58 -11.39 -66.30 -4.12
CA ARG A 58 -12.01 -66.41 -5.48
C ARG A 58 -13.55 -66.65 -5.62
N LYS A 59 -14.33 -65.94 -6.47
CA LYS A 59 -14.25 -65.93 -7.97
C LYS A 59 -15.37 -65.06 -8.65
N ASN A 60 -15.00 -64.34 -9.72
CA ASN A 60 -15.67 -64.17 -11.05
C ASN A 60 -17.17 -63.75 -11.32
N ARG A 61 -17.29 -62.94 -12.41
CA ARG A 61 -18.30 -62.92 -13.52
C ARG A 61 -19.59 -62.03 -13.49
N SER A 62 -19.44 -60.82 -14.07
CA SER A 62 -20.13 -60.29 -15.28
C SER A 62 -21.60 -60.66 -15.65
N ARG A 63 -22.46 -59.65 -15.91
CA ARG A 63 -22.96 -59.30 -17.28
C ARG A 63 -23.84 -58.02 -17.36
N LEU A 64 -24.09 -57.57 -18.60
CA LEU A 64 -24.84 -56.39 -19.06
C LEU A 64 -26.31 -56.30 -18.57
N GLY A 65 -26.88 -55.08 -18.51
CA GLY A 65 -28.34 -54.85 -18.46
C GLY A 65 -28.77 -53.38 -18.55
N ARG A 66 -29.73 -53.06 -19.43
CA ARG A 66 -30.27 -51.75 -19.86
C ARG A 66 -30.96 -50.86 -18.78
N ALA A 67 -31.38 -49.68 -19.25
CA ALA A 67 -32.39 -48.72 -18.73
C ALA A 67 -33.63 -49.36 -18.02
N ASP A 68 -34.45 -48.65 -17.23
CA ASP A 68 -34.92 -47.27 -17.46
C ASP A 68 -35.41 -46.47 -16.21
N ARG A 69 -35.77 -45.21 -16.48
CA ARG A 69 -36.48 -44.14 -15.75
C ARG A 69 -37.34 -44.42 -14.47
N ILE A 70 -37.25 -43.41 -13.57
CA ILE A 70 -38.35 -42.67 -12.86
C ILE A 70 -38.81 -43.09 -11.43
N SER A 71 -38.94 -42.06 -10.57
CA SER A 71 -39.82 -41.87 -9.39
C SER A 71 -39.46 -42.43 -7.99
N CYS A 72 -39.01 -41.50 -7.14
CA CYS A 72 -39.43 -41.23 -5.74
C CYS A 72 -39.40 -42.30 -4.62
N GLY A 73 -38.73 -41.94 -3.51
CA GLY A 73 -38.86 -42.51 -2.16
C GLY A 73 -38.31 -41.50 -1.13
N ASN A 74 -38.99 -41.34 0.02
CA ASN A 74 -38.73 -40.26 1.01
C ASN A 74 -37.81 -40.68 2.18
N SER A 75 -37.54 -39.70 3.07
CA SER A 75 -37.21 -39.83 4.50
C SER A 75 -35.73 -40.04 4.90
N ASP A 76 -35.20 -39.48 6.01
CA ASP A 76 -35.65 -38.31 6.81
C ASP A 76 -34.58 -37.78 7.80
N LEU A 77 -34.79 -36.54 8.30
CA LEU A 77 -34.13 -35.90 9.48
C LEU A 77 -32.57 -35.71 9.44
N SER A 78 -31.94 -34.82 10.22
CA SER A 78 -32.34 -33.82 11.24
C SER A 78 -31.47 -32.54 11.11
N LEU A 79 -32.05 -31.33 10.99
CA LEU A 79 -32.30 -30.32 12.05
C LEU A 79 -31.02 -29.75 12.73
N TYR A 80 -30.52 -28.56 12.33
CA TYR A 80 -30.90 -27.18 12.77
C TYR A 80 -29.91 -26.62 13.82
N SER A 81 -29.79 -25.31 14.08
CA SER A 81 -30.66 -24.16 13.78
C SER A 81 -29.88 -22.86 13.50
N SER A 82 -30.44 -21.98 12.65
CA SER A 82 -30.20 -20.54 12.69
C SER A 82 -31.45 -19.77 12.22
N VAL A 83 -31.76 -18.65 12.87
CA VAL A 83 -32.99 -17.85 12.66
C VAL A 83 -32.58 -16.38 12.69
N VAL A 84 -32.66 -15.54 11.64
CA VAL A 84 -33.65 -15.29 10.56
C VAL A 84 -34.81 -14.38 10.99
N SER A 85 -34.92 -13.23 10.33
CA SER A 85 -36.21 -12.61 9.99
C SER A 85 -36.07 -11.64 8.82
N ALA A 86 -36.71 -11.96 7.72
CA ALA A 86 -36.93 -11.09 6.56
C ALA A 86 -38.19 -11.53 5.82
N HIS A 87 -39.08 -10.60 5.47
CA HIS A 87 -40.30 -10.74 4.67
C HIS A 87 -40.52 -9.37 3.97
N VAL A 88 -41.02 -9.23 2.74
CA VAL A 88 -41.47 -10.23 1.75
C VAL A 88 -41.33 -9.68 0.31
N ALA A 89 -41.12 -10.61 -0.65
CA ALA A 89 -41.60 -10.67 -2.05
C ALA A 89 -42.61 -9.58 -2.56
N LYS A 90 -42.76 -9.20 -3.85
CA LYS A 90 -42.40 -9.69 -5.22
C LYS A 90 -42.65 -8.48 -6.22
N ASN A 91 -42.56 -8.48 -7.56
CA ASN A 91 -42.35 -9.47 -8.64
C ASN A 91 -41.81 -8.81 -9.95
N LEU A 92 -41.51 -9.63 -10.97
CA LEU A 92 -41.38 -9.43 -12.45
C LEU A 92 -40.99 -8.07 -13.12
N SER A 93 -39.91 -8.21 -13.90
CA SER A 93 -39.42 -7.58 -15.15
C SER A 93 -40.34 -6.93 -16.22
N ARG A 94 -39.75 -5.92 -16.90
CA ARG A 94 -39.70 -5.66 -18.38
C ARG A 94 -40.92 -5.07 -19.12
N LEU A 95 -40.80 -3.80 -19.56
CA LEU A 95 -40.85 -3.37 -20.98
C LEU A 95 -40.49 -1.87 -21.16
N GLU A 96 -40.38 -1.41 -22.42
CA GLU A 96 -39.92 -0.07 -22.83
C GLU A 96 -41.04 0.75 -23.52
N GLN A 97 -40.70 2.01 -23.87
CA GLN A 97 -41.33 2.90 -24.87
C GLN A 97 -42.69 3.60 -24.60
N GLU A 98 -42.55 4.92 -24.40
CA GLU A 98 -43.19 6.03 -25.15
C GLU A 98 -44.72 6.30 -25.20
N ARG A 99 -44.98 7.60 -24.94
CA ARG A 99 -45.87 8.54 -25.67
C ARG A 99 -47.33 8.76 -25.27
N ASN A 100 -47.62 10.07 -25.17
CA ASN A 100 -48.84 10.80 -25.51
C ASN A 100 -50.17 10.32 -24.87
N ALA A 101 -50.62 10.93 -23.76
CA ALA A 101 -51.17 12.29 -23.63
C ALA A 101 -52.63 12.43 -24.10
N ASN A 102 -53.45 13.13 -23.29
CA ASN A 102 -54.70 13.71 -23.77
C ASN A 102 -55.03 15.02 -23.04
N VAL A 103 -55.72 15.94 -23.71
CA VAL A 103 -55.86 17.35 -23.30
C VAL A 103 -57.26 17.89 -23.64
N ARG A 104 -57.89 18.59 -22.69
CA ARG A 104 -58.89 19.70 -22.81
C ARG A 104 -59.37 20.07 -21.39
N GLY A 105 -59.76 21.31 -21.05
CA GLY A 105 -59.87 22.57 -21.80
C GLY A 105 -61.22 23.26 -21.52
N GLY A 106 -61.41 24.58 -21.57
CA GLY A 106 -60.49 25.74 -21.76
C GLY A 106 -60.52 26.70 -20.55
N GLY A 107 -60.16 28.00 -20.61
CA GLY A 107 -59.99 28.95 -21.73
C GLY A 107 -61.12 30.00 -21.72
N LYS A 108 -60.96 31.31 -22.00
CA LYS A 108 -59.85 32.17 -22.49
C LYS A 108 -59.90 33.53 -21.72
N ILE A 109 -59.08 34.57 -21.91
CA ILE A 109 -58.93 35.54 -23.03
C ILE A 109 -57.68 36.42 -22.66
N LEU A 110 -56.60 36.45 -23.47
CA LEU A 110 -56.08 37.59 -24.30
C LEU A 110 -55.77 38.91 -23.53
N GLN A 111 -54.74 39.73 -23.83
CA GLN A 111 -53.95 39.94 -25.07
C GLN A 111 -52.63 40.75 -24.77
N GLY A 112 -51.57 40.69 -25.61
CA GLY A 112 -50.58 41.81 -25.72
C GLY A 112 -49.04 41.56 -25.61
N LYS A 113 -48.39 41.44 -26.77
CA LYS A 113 -47.00 41.82 -27.21
C LYS A 113 -46.13 42.72 -26.26
N SER A 114 -44.86 42.40 -25.94
CA SER A 114 -43.55 42.68 -26.64
C SER A 114 -43.15 44.18 -26.72
N GLU A 115 -41.89 44.66 -26.59
CA GLU A 115 -40.54 44.16 -26.96
C GLU A 115 -39.34 44.71 -26.11
N THR A 116 -38.17 44.03 -26.19
CA THR A 116 -36.72 44.45 -26.18
C THR A 116 -36.06 45.54 -25.27
N ASN A 117 -34.75 45.29 -25.01
CA ASN A 117 -33.58 46.21 -24.82
C ASN A 117 -33.14 46.73 -23.43
N GLY A 118 -31.84 46.52 -23.12
CA GLY A 118 -30.90 47.67 -22.98
C GLY A 118 -30.03 47.86 -21.71
N ASN A 119 -28.75 47.48 -21.81
CA ASN A 119 -27.53 48.18 -21.33
C ASN A 119 -27.23 48.57 -19.84
N TYR A 120 -26.02 48.15 -19.42
CA TYR A 120 -24.92 48.88 -18.72
C TYR A 120 -25.16 49.91 -17.59
N ALA A 121 -24.66 49.53 -16.40
CA ALA A 121 -23.72 50.24 -15.51
C ALA A 121 -23.80 51.76 -15.24
N THR A 122 -23.69 52.14 -13.96
CA THR A 122 -23.13 53.43 -13.49
C THR A 122 -22.49 53.26 -12.10
N ILE A 123 -21.41 54.02 -11.85
CA ILE A 123 -20.71 54.13 -10.55
C ILE A 123 -21.12 55.45 -9.90
N GLN A 124 -21.37 55.48 -8.58
CA GLN A 124 -21.30 56.73 -7.80
C GLN A 124 -20.59 56.55 -6.46
N THR A 125 -19.75 57.53 -6.15
CA THR A 125 -19.17 57.83 -4.83
C THR A 125 -20.14 58.78 -4.09
N SER A 126 -20.10 59.07 -2.79
CA SER A 126 -18.98 59.28 -1.86
C SER A 126 -19.54 59.56 -0.45
N LYS A 127 -18.71 59.45 0.60
CA LYS A 127 -18.37 60.56 1.53
C LYS A 127 -17.51 60.08 2.71
N ASN A 128 -16.61 60.96 3.16
CA ASN A 128 -15.87 60.79 4.41
C ASN A 128 -16.70 61.25 5.61
N THR A 129 -16.55 60.56 6.74
CA THR A 129 -16.70 61.17 8.07
C THR A 129 -15.49 60.73 8.89
N GLN A 130 -14.69 61.67 9.38
CA GLN A 130 -13.67 61.38 10.40
C GLN A 130 -14.37 61.30 11.75
N ASP A 131 -14.09 60.25 12.52
CA ASP A 131 -14.46 60.18 13.95
C ASP A 131 -13.21 59.80 14.76
N THR A 132 -12.59 60.80 15.37
CA THR A 132 -11.29 60.68 16.05
C THR A 132 -11.48 60.19 17.48
N ARG A 133 -11.36 58.87 17.68
CA ARG A 133 -11.20 58.27 19.02
C ARG A 133 -9.79 57.73 19.18
N ARG A 134 -9.19 58.01 20.35
CA ARG A 134 -7.78 57.79 20.65
C ARG A 134 -7.49 56.29 20.81
N GLU A 135 -6.30 55.87 20.39
CA GLU A 135 -5.80 54.51 20.60
C GLU A 135 -5.27 54.35 22.03
N ASP A 136 -6.07 53.81 22.94
CA ASP A 136 -5.53 53.22 24.18
C ASP A 136 -4.97 51.83 23.87
N GLY A 137 -3.65 51.72 23.90
CA GLY A 137 -2.91 50.57 23.38
C GLY A 137 -2.98 49.31 24.22
N ILE A 138 -4.01 48.47 24.00
CA ILE A 138 -3.98 47.05 24.42
C ILE A 138 -3.87 46.16 23.18
N GLN A 139 -2.64 45.77 22.84
CA GLN A 139 -2.36 44.82 21.78
C GLN A 139 -2.78 43.40 22.22
N LEU A 140 -4.09 43.11 22.18
CA LEU A 140 -4.61 41.75 22.45
C LEU A 140 -3.95 40.76 21.48
N ALA A 141 -3.09 39.90 22.01
CA ALA A 141 -2.51 38.80 21.28
C ALA A 141 -3.64 37.93 20.71
N ARG A 142 -3.86 38.01 19.39
CA ARG A 142 -4.95 37.29 18.69
C ARG A 142 -4.76 35.79 18.89
N ARG A 143 -5.48 35.23 19.86
CA ARG A 143 -5.48 33.78 20.17
C ARG A 143 -5.67 33.01 18.86
N ARG A 144 -4.68 32.19 18.49
CA ARG A 144 -4.71 31.44 17.23
C ARG A 144 -5.97 30.57 17.20
N ARG A 145 -6.69 30.54 16.07
CA ARG A 145 -7.78 29.57 15.90
C ARG A 145 -7.18 28.16 16.00
N PRO A 146 -7.78 27.22 16.76
CA PRO A 146 -7.30 25.84 16.77
C PRO A 146 -7.51 25.24 15.37
N VAL A 147 -6.54 24.45 14.91
CA VAL A 147 -6.66 23.67 13.66
C VAL A 147 -7.79 22.67 13.82
N THR A 148 -8.60 22.51 12.77
CA THR A 148 -9.81 21.68 12.79
C THR A 148 -9.61 20.39 12.00
N VAL A 149 -9.96 19.26 12.62
CA VAL A 149 -9.77 17.92 12.05
C VAL A 149 -11.10 17.17 12.01
N ASP A 150 -11.53 16.75 10.82
CA ASP A 150 -12.64 15.80 10.66
C ASP A 150 -12.15 14.37 10.91
N THR A 151 -12.78 13.67 11.85
CA THR A 151 -12.43 12.30 12.25
C THR A 151 -13.54 11.29 11.95
N ALA A 152 -14.67 11.71 11.36
CA ALA A 152 -15.87 10.89 11.16
C ALA A 152 -15.66 9.68 10.23
N LYS A 153 -14.56 9.65 9.46
CA LYS A 153 -14.18 8.54 8.56
C LYS A 153 -12.89 7.83 8.98
N ALA A 154 -12.32 8.13 10.14
CA ALA A 154 -10.95 7.71 10.50
C ALA A 154 -10.76 6.19 10.71
N LYS A 155 -11.84 5.43 10.93
CA LYS A 155 -11.87 3.96 11.06
C LYS A 155 -10.76 3.47 12.03
N THR A 156 -9.81 2.65 11.58
CA THR A 156 -8.74 2.07 12.42
C THR A 156 -7.79 3.10 13.03
N SER A 157 -7.78 4.36 12.57
CA SER A 157 -6.92 5.41 13.13
C SER A 157 -7.51 6.13 14.34
N LEU A 158 -8.81 5.95 14.64
CA LEU A 158 -9.59 6.89 15.44
C LEU A 158 -9.00 7.18 16.84
N GLU A 159 -8.69 6.15 17.64
CA GLU A 159 -8.21 6.38 19.01
C GLU A 159 -6.79 6.98 19.07
N ALA A 160 -5.90 6.54 18.18
CA ALA A 160 -4.56 7.14 18.04
C ALA A 160 -4.64 8.59 17.54
N LEU A 161 -5.62 8.91 16.70
CA LEU A 161 -5.89 10.24 16.19
C LEU A 161 -6.48 11.16 17.26
N LYS A 162 -7.45 10.71 18.06
CA LYS A 162 -7.98 11.45 19.22
C LYS A 162 -6.88 11.83 20.21
N ILE A 163 -6.01 10.86 20.57
CA ILE A 163 -4.85 11.11 21.44
C ILE A 163 -3.93 12.18 20.82
N SER A 164 -3.66 12.08 19.52
CA SER A 164 -2.80 13.03 18.79
C SER A 164 -3.41 14.44 18.75
N ILE A 165 -4.71 14.57 18.45
CA ILE A 165 -5.43 15.85 18.43
C ILE A 165 -5.44 16.50 19.82
N LYS A 166 -5.68 15.70 20.88
CA LYS A 166 -5.63 16.16 22.27
C LYS A 166 -4.23 16.67 22.66
N GLN A 167 -3.17 15.93 22.31
CA GLN A 167 -1.77 16.36 22.56
C GLN A 167 -1.42 17.66 21.82
N LEU A 168 -1.99 17.89 20.63
CA LEU A 168 -1.77 19.12 19.85
C LEU A 168 -2.70 20.28 20.25
N LYS A 169 -3.62 20.09 21.20
CA LYS A 169 -4.63 21.07 21.62
C LYS A 169 -5.50 21.55 20.42
N TRP A 170 -5.74 20.65 19.45
CA TRP A 170 -6.51 20.89 18.22
C TRP A 170 -7.99 20.51 18.37
N LYS A 171 -8.85 20.94 17.43
CA LYS A 171 -10.31 20.73 17.52
C LYS A 171 -10.80 19.58 16.63
N GLU A 172 -11.29 18.53 17.27
CA GLU A 172 -11.94 17.38 16.62
C GLU A 172 -13.37 17.70 16.16
N PHE A 173 -13.78 17.08 15.05
CA PHE A 173 -15.17 17.00 14.57
C PHE A 173 -15.53 15.53 14.24
N PRO A 174 -16.04 14.75 15.21
CA PRO A 174 -16.26 13.30 15.05
C PRO A 174 -17.51 12.93 14.23
N LEU A 175 -18.38 13.91 13.96
CA LEU A 175 -19.55 13.78 13.07
C LEU A 175 -19.37 14.61 11.78
N GLY A 176 -18.17 15.11 11.52
CA GLY A 176 -17.88 16.10 10.49
C GLY A 176 -18.55 17.46 10.77
N ARG A 177 -18.58 18.34 9.76
CA ARG A 177 -19.34 19.60 9.80
C ARG A 177 -19.62 20.16 8.40
N ARG A 178 -20.64 21.03 8.29
CA ARG A 178 -21.05 21.70 7.02
C ARG A 178 -20.03 22.69 6.46
N THR A 179 -19.08 23.17 7.28
CA THR A 179 -18.07 24.16 6.90
C THR A 179 -16.69 23.50 6.81
N ALA A 180 -15.86 23.89 5.85
CA ALA A 180 -14.62 23.16 5.54
C ALA A 180 -13.64 23.05 6.72
N CYS A 181 -13.07 21.85 6.92
CA CYS A 181 -12.00 21.55 7.87
C CYS A 181 -10.62 21.85 7.30
N ASP A 182 -9.65 22.11 8.19
CA ASP A 182 -8.26 22.29 7.81
C ASP A 182 -7.61 20.94 7.41
N ILE A 183 -8.06 19.84 8.04
CA ILE A 183 -7.65 18.46 7.78
C ILE A 183 -8.86 17.53 7.82
N TYR A 184 -8.90 16.54 6.93
CA TYR A 184 -9.86 15.43 6.88
C TYR A 184 -9.11 14.09 6.99
N TRP A 185 -9.51 13.24 7.94
CA TRP A 185 -8.87 11.94 8.16
C TRP A 185 -9.78 10.78 7.73
N HIS A 186 -9.57 10.32 6.50
CA HIS A 186 -10.24 9.16 5.91
C HIS A 186 -9.52 7.86 6.32
N GLY A 187 -10.29 6.78 6.37
CA GLY A 187 -9.79 5.48 6.85
C GLY A 187 -9.48 4.50 5.72
N VAL A 188 -10.14 4.63 4.55
CA VAL A 188 -9.89 3.75 3.38
C VAL A 188 -9.60 4.57 2.12
N SER A 189 -10.60 5.25 1.56
CA SER A 189 -10.49 5.88 0.23
C SER A 189 -10.35 7.39 0.30
N PHE A 190 -9.81 7.99 -0.76
CA PHE A 190 -9.95 9.43 -1.01
C PHE A 190 -11.45 9.81 -1.05
N HIS A 191 -12.27 8.99 -1.71
CA HIS A 191 -13.72 9.16 -1.82
C HIS A 191 -14.51 8.71 -0.56
N ASP A 192 -13.87 8.48 0.59
CA ASP A 192 -14.60 8.27 1.87
C ASP A 192 -15.50 9.49 2.24
N ASN A 193 -15.25 10.66 1.62
CA ASN A 193 -16.14 11.83 1.56
C ASN A 193 -15.91 12.63 0.26
N GLU A 194 -16.91 12.67 -0.62
CA GLU A 194 -16.84 13.35 -1.93
C GLU A 194 -17.01 14.88 -1.85
N ASN A 195 -17.50 15.42 -0.74
CA ASN A 195 -17.87 16.84 -0.61
C ASN A 195 -16.68 17.76 -0.23
N ILE A 196 -15.43 17.30 -0.40
CA ILE A 196 -14.24 18.04 0.03
C ILE A 196 -13.76 18.95 -1.10
N ILE A 197 -14.10 20.23 -0.99
CA ILE A 197 -13.73 21.28 -1.96
C ILE A 197 -12.45 22.06 -1.59
N SER A 198 -11.90 21.84 -0.40
CA SER A 198 -10.71 22.53 0.12
C SER A 198 -10.13 21.81 1.35
N GLY A 199 -9.02 22.30 1.89
CA GLY A 199 -8.34 21.70 3.05
C GLY A 199 -7.32 20.63 2.65
N GLN A 200 -7.12 19.65 3.53
CA GLN A 200 -6.08 18.63 3.38
C GLN A 200 -6.63 17.23 3.69
N VAL A 201 -6.37 16.23 2.84
CA VAL A 201 -6.91 14.86 2.99
C VAL A 201 -5.76 13.85 3.13
N ASN A 202 -5.89 12.92 4.06
CA ASN A 202 -4.87 11.89 4.36
C ASN A 202 -4.82 10.70 3.35
N LYS A 203 -5.31 10.90 2.12
CA LYS A 203 -5.34 9.93 1.01
C LYS A 203 -5.05 10.63 -0.31
N PHE A 204 -4.33 9.97 -1.21
CA PHE A 204 -4.26 10.34 -2.63
C PHE A 204 -5.29 9.54 -3.45
N PRO A 205 -5.93 10.16 -4.47
CA PRO A 205 -6.56 9.46 -5.58
C PRO A 205 -5.72 8.29 -6.10
N GLY A 206 -6.36 7.15 -6.37
CA GLY A 206 -5.72 5.98 -7.00
C GLY A 206 -4.67 5.21 -6.16
N MET A 207 -4.40 5.59 -4.91
CA MET A 207 -3.37 4.92 -4.10
C MET A 207 -3.72 3.46 -3.78
N ILE A 208 -5.00 3.10 -3.69
CA ILE A 208 -5.43 1.71 -3.44
C ILE A 208 -5.16 0.86 -4.69
N GLU A 209 -5.49 1.41 -5.85
CA GLU A 209 -5.39 0.81 -7.18
C GLU A 209 -3.93 0.62 -7.58
N MET A 210 -3.10 1.64 -7.35
CA MET A 210 -1.68 1.63 -7.68
C MET A 210 -0.88 0.68 -6.78
N LEU A 211 -1.24 0.56 -5.50
CA LEU A 211 -0.58 -0.36 -4.56
C LEU A 211 -1.19 -1.77 -4.54
N ARG A 212 -2.06 -2.11 -5.50
CA ARG A 212 -2.35 -3.52 -5.82
C ARG A 212 -1.09 -4.21 -6.35
N LYS A 213 -1.00 -5.52 -6.15
CA LYS A 213 0.25 -6.28 -6.34
C LYS A 213 0.68 -6.28 -7.80
N ILE A 214 -0.27 -6.40 -8.72
CA ILE A 214 -0.03 -6.36 -10.17
C ILE A 214 0.48 -4.97 -10.60
N ASN A 215 -0.18 -3.89 -10.18
CA ASN A 215 0.20 -2.53 -10.60
C ASN A 215 1.54 -2.10 -9.99
N MET A 216 1.77 -2.40 -8.71
CA MET A 216 3.07 -2.21 -8.06
C MET A 216 4.17 -3.04 -8.75
N SER A 217 3.90 -4.29 -9.12
CA SER A 217 4.85 -5.13 -9.87
C SER A 217 5.18 -4.55 -11.25
N ARG A 218 4.19 -4.05 -11.99
CA ARG A 218 4.37 -3.39 -13.29
C ARG A 218 5.29 -2.17 -13.18
N ALA A 219 4.97 -1.24 -12.27
CA ALA A 219 5.76 -0.03 -12.09
C ALA A 219 7.18 -0.29 -11.57
N VAL A 220 7.38 -1.28 -10.68
CA VAL A 220 8.73 -1.66 -10.25
C VAL A 220 9.50 -2.35 -11.39
N ARG A 221 8.87 -3.19 -12.20
CA ARG A 221 9.50 -3.82 -13.38
C ARG A 221 9.98 -2.77 -14.39
N THR A 222 9.16 -1.77 -14.72
CA THR A 222 9.57 -0.64 -15.58
C THR A 222 10.80 0.10 -15.04
N MET A 223 10.99 0.14 -13.72
CA MET A 223 12.20 0.71 -13.10
C MET A 223 13.38 -0.27 -13.09
N GLN A 224 13.14 -1.58 -13.00
CA GLN A 224 14.17 -2.62 -13.20
C GLN A 224 14.69 -2.65 -14.64
N ASP A 225 13.84 -2.44 -15.64
CA ASP A 225 14.24 -2.36 -17.06
C ASP A 225 15.16 -1.16 -17.35
N LEU A 226 14.95 -0.04 -16.65
CA LEU A 226 15.77 1.19 -16.78
C LEU A 226 17.00 1.21 -15.85
N PHE A 227 16.92 0.59 -14.68
CA PHE A 227 17.90 0.69 -13.60
C PHE A 227 18.00 -0.64 -12.82
N PRO A 228 18.47 -1.75 -13.44
CA PRO A 228 18.39 -3.09 -12.86
C PRO A 228 19.15 -3.23 -11.54
N GLU A 229 20.36 -2.66 -11.46
CA GLU A 229 21.18 -2.64 -10.24
C GLU A 229 20.55 -1.82 -9.09
N GLU A 230 19.74 -0.82 -9.42
CA GLU A 230 19.12 0.06 -8.43
C GLU A 230 17.81 -0.52 -7.88
N TYR A 231 17.09 -1.32 -8.67
CA TYR A 231 15.79 -1.92 -8.31
C TYR A 231 15.88 -3.43 -8.01
N ASP A 232 17.06 -3.92 -7.65
CA ASP A 232 17.34 -5.30 -7.26
C ASP A 232 16.70 -5.73 -5.92
N PHE A 233 16.00 -4.81 -5.24
CA PHE A 233 15.35 -4.99 -3.93
C PHE A 233 13.91 -5.55 -4.01
N TYR A 234 13.40 -5.86 -5.21
CA TYR A 234 12.08 -6.47 -5.41
C TYR A 234 12.24 -7.81 -6.16
N PRO A 235 11.75 -8.96 -5.61
CA PRO A 235 11.96 -10.26 -6.24
C PRO A 235 11.26 -10.38 -7.59
N ARG A 236 11.79 -11.23 -8.50
CA ARG A 236 11.17 -11.41 -9.83
C ARG A 236 9.74 -11.89 -9.67
N SER A 237 8.87 -11.28 -10.47
CA SER A 237 7.42 -11.38 -10.33
C SER A 237 6.76 -11.53 -11.70
N TRP A 238 5.83 -12.48 -11.81
CA TRP A 238 5.01 -12.76 -13.00
C TRP A 238 3.53 -12.52 -12.69
N ILE A 239 2.81 -11.95 -13.65
CA ILE A 239 1.41 -11.54 -13.53
C ILE A 239 0.53 -12.61 -14.20
N LEU A 240 -0.38 -13.21 -13.43
CA LEU A 240 -1.27 -14.26 -13.92
C LEU A 240 -2.70 -13.73 -14.13
N PRO A 241 -3.43 -14.22 -15.15
CA PRO A 241 -3.05 -15.33 -16.06
C PRO A 241 -2.10 -14.96 -17.21
N GLU A 242 -1.87 -13.68 -17.48
CA GLU A 242 -1.28 -13.17 -18.72
C GLU A 242 0.15 -13.71 -19.02
N GLU A 243 0.97 -13.90 -17.99
CA GLU A 243 2.39 -14.27 -18.10
C GLU A 243 2.64 -15.76 -17.77
N TYR A 244 1.58 -16.58 -17.63
CA TYR A 244 1.69 -18.01 -17.24
C TYR A 244 2.66 -18.80 -18.13
N GLN A 245 2.60 -18.61 -19.44
CA GLN A 245 3.45 -19.34 -20.40
C GLN A 245 4.92 -18.92 -20.30
N GLN A 246 5.18 -17.66 -19.95
CA GLN A 246 6.53 -17.11 -19.78
C GLN A 246 7.15 -17.65 -18.48
N PHE A 247 6.39 -17.62 -17.38
CA PHE A 247 6.74 -18.27 -16.11
C PHE A 247 7.03 -19.77 -16.32
N SER A 248 6.10 -20.52 -16.90
CA SER A 248 6.24 -21.97 -17.11
C SER A 248 7.46 -22.32 -17.97
N THR A 249 7.71 -21.57 -19.05
CA THR A 249 8.89 -21.77 -19.90
C THR A 249 10.19 -21.47 -19.16
N GLN A 250 10.24 -20.36 -18.39
CA GLN A 250 11.44 -20.02 -17.62
C GLN A 250 11.73 -21.08 -16.54
N ILE A 251 10.71 -21.59 -15.83
CA ILE A 251 10.93 -22.61 -14.79
C ILE A 251 11.39 -23.93 -15.41
N ARG A 252 10.85 -24.31 -16.59
CA ARG A 252 11.32 -25.49 -17.32
C ARG A 252 12.79 -25.34 -17.72
N MET A 253 13.19 -24.21 -18.31
CA MET A 253 14.59 -23.93 -18.68
C MET A 253 15.56 -23.95 -17.48
N VAL A 254 15.12 -23.49 -16.30
CA VAL A 254 15.94 -23.58 -15.08
C VAL A 254 16.13 -25.04 -14.66
N LYS A 255 15.06 -25.85 -14.66
CA LYS A 255 15.12 -27.29 -14.32
C LYS A 255 15.88 -28.11 -15.37
N GLU A 256 15.85 -27.70 -16.64
CA GLU A 256 16.61 -28.30 -17.75
C GLU A 256 18.12 -28.01 -17.62
N ASN A 257 18.50 -26.81 -17.18
CA ASN A 257 19.91 -26.42 -16.99
C ASN A 257 20.54 -26.97 -15.70
N ASP A 258 19.78 -27.04 -14.60
CA ASP A 258 20.23 -27.62 -13.33
C ASP A 258 19.05 -28.30 -12.62
N THR A 259 19.05 -29.63 -12.66
CA THR A 259 18.00 -30.48 -12.07
C THR A 259 18.01 -30.49 -10.54
N THR A 260 19.06 -29.97 -9.90
CA THR A 260 19.11 -29.82 -8.43
C THR A 260 18.34 -28.58 -7.96
N LEU A 261 18.23 -27.55 -8.82
CA LEU A 261 17.52 -26.31 -8.49
C LEU A 261 16.00 -26.55 -8.39
N ASN A 262 15.51 -26.44 -7.16
CA ASN A 262 14.08 -26.47 -6.83
C ASN A 262 13.62 -25.09 -6.35
N PRO A 263 13.57 -24.08 -7.26
CA PRO A 263 13.14 -22.74 -6.89
C PRO A 263 11.72 -22.78 -6.32
N THR A 264 11.49 -21.98 -5.29
CA THR A 264 10.18 -21.89 -4.62
C THR A 264 9.60 -20.52 -4.88
N PHE A 265 8.30 -20.46 -5.15
CA PHE A 265 7.59 -19.22 -5.47
C PHE A 265 6.44 -19.02 -4.48
N ILE A 266 6.07 -17.76 -4.25
CA ILE A 266 4.92 -17.36 -3.46
C ILE A 266 3.85 -16.80 -4.40
N VAL A 267 2.66 -17.39 -4.34
CA VAL A 267 1.48 -16.96 -5.11
C VAL A 267 0.70 -15.99 -4.24
N LYS A 268 0.44 -14.78 -4.75
CA LYS A 268 -0.26 -13.70 -4.05
C LYS A 268 -1.47 -13.24 -4.89
N PRO A 269 -2.72 -13.51 -4.49
CA PRO A 269 -3.90 -12.96 -5.18
C PRO A 269 -3.87 -11.43 -5.18
N ASP A 270 -4.21 -10.77 -6.30
CA ASP A 270 -3.99 -9.32 -6.43
C ASP A 270 -4.76 -8.51 -5.37
N GLY A 271 -6.08 -8.72 -5.31
CA GLY A 271 -6.98 -8.11 -4.31
C GLY A 271 -6.95 -8.75 -2.92
N GLY A 272 -6.17 -9.82 -2.71
CA GLY A 272 -6.04 -10.46 -1.38
C GLY A 272 -5.34 -9.55 -0.36
N SER A 273 -5.64 -9.70 0.92
CA SER A 273 -4.96 -8.96 2.00
C SER A 273 -4.76 -9.85 3.23
N GLN A 274 -4.03 -9.39 4.25
CA GLN A 274 -3.89 -10.08 5.53
C GLN A 274 -3.27 -11.50 5.49
N GLY A 275 -2.75 -11.94 4.34
CA GLY A 275 -2.26 -13.30 4.11
C GLY A 275 -3.24 -14.22 3.37
N ASP A 276 -4.47 -13.75 3.12
CA ASP A 276 -5.52 -14.56 2.47
C ASP A 276 -5.15 -14.99 1.05
N GLY A 277 -5.45 -16.25 0.75
CA GLY A 277 -5.16 -16.93 -0.52
C GLY A 277 -3.68 -17.05 -0.89
N ILE A 278 -2.75 -16.73 0.02
CA ILE A 278 -1.30 -16.87 -0.22
C ILE A 278 -0.84 -18.31 0.03
N TYR A 279 -0.06 -18.87 -0.90
CA TYR A 279 0.58 -20.18 -0.74
C TYR A 279 1.92 -20.25 -1.48
N LEU A 280 2.72 -21.28 -1.18
CA LEU A 280 3.98 -21.56 -1.87
C LEU A 280 3.80 -22.66 -2.93
N ILE A 281 4.57 -22.58 -4.02
CA ILE A 281 4.63 -23.57 -5.11
C ILE A 281 6.07 -23.86 -5.53
N ARG A 282 6.28 -24.99 -6.23
CA ARG A 282 7.56 -25.40 -6.83
C ARG A 282 7.46 -25.83 -8.28
N ASP A 283 6.26 -26.07 -8.77
CA ASP A 283 5.99 -26.29 -10.17
C ASP A 283 4.82 -25.40 -10.65
N PRO A 284 4.83 -24.90 -11.89
CA PRO A 284 3.67 -24.21 -12.47
C PRO A 284 2.37 -25.03 -12.42
N SER A 285 2.46 -26.37 -12.41
CA SER A 285 1.29 -27.25 -12.24
C SER A 285 0.62 -27.16 -10.87
N ASP A 286 1.28 -26.62 -9.83
CA ASP A 286 0.71 -26.41 -8.49
C ASP A 286 -0.33 -25.26 -8.44
N LEU A 287 -0.54 -24.52 -9.55
CA LEU A 287 -1.33 -23.27 -9.58
C LEU A 287 -2.85 -23.51 -9.53
N LYS A 288 -3.38 -23.54 -8.30
CA LYS A 288 -4.79 -23.74 -7.93
C LYS A 288 -5.80 -22.76 -8.56
N PHE A 289 -5.35 -21.67 -9.19
CA PHE A 289 -6.20 -20.63 -9.78
C PHE A 289 -6.50 -20.81 -11.29
N MET A 290 -5.92 -21.83 -11.94
CA MET A 290 -6.10 -22.07 -13.38
C MET A 290 -7.33 -22.92 -13.73
N ALA A 291 -8.06 -23.45 -12.75
CA ALA A 291 -9.22 -24.32 -12.95
C ALA A 291 -10.55 -23.57 -12.79
N GLY A 292 -11.25 -23.30 -13.89
CA GLY A 292 -12.60 -22.73 -13.92
C GLY A 292 -12.74 -21.52 -14.85
N SER A 293 -13.99 -21.11 -15.11
CA SER A 293 -14.35 -20.11 -16.14
C SER A 293 -13.94 -18.67 -15.84
N GLN A 294 -13.26 -18.41 -14.70
CA GLN A 294 -12.68 -17.11 -14.33
C GLN A 294 -11.35 -17.34 -13.61
N ALA A 295 -10.23 -17.28 -14.35
CA ALA A 295 -8.90 -17.33 -13.76
C ALA A 295 -8.67 -16.08 -12.89
N LYS A 296 -8.37 -16.28 -11.60
CA LYS A 296 -8.19 -15.16 -10.65
C LYS A 296 -6.85 -14.47 -10.86
N GLN A 297 -6.87 -13.14 -11.01
CA GLN A 297 -5.66 -12.34 -11.16
C GLN A 297 -4.76 -12.41 -9.91
N ALA A 298 -3.48 -12.72 -10.13
CA ALA A 298 -2.50 -12.96 -9.08
C ALA A 298 -1.08 -12.57 -9.53
N VAL A 299 -0.19 -12.39 -8.56
CA VAL A 299 1.26 -12.31 -8.79
C VAL A 299 1.91 -13.59 -8.27
N VAL A 300 2.67 -14.28 -9.11
CA VAL A 300 3.65 -15.28 -8.68
C VAL A 300 4.98 -14.57 -8.51
N GLN A 301 5.67 -14.79 -7.40
CA GLN A 301 6.92 -14.10 -7.07
C GLN A 301 7.96 -15.07 -6.54
N GLU A 302 9.25 -14.84 -6.82
CA GLU A 302 10.37 -15.61 -6.22
C GLU A 302 10.32 -15.54 -4.68
N TYR A 303 10.35 -16.70 -4.01
CA TYR A 303 10.30 -16.75 -2.56
C TYR A 303 11.69 -16.58 -1.94
N ILE A 304 11.80 -15.66 -0.99
CA ILE A 304 13.04 -15.33 -0.27
C ILE A 304 13.32 -16.43 0.76
N ASN A 305 14.06 -17.46 0.34
CA ASN A 305 14.38 -18.67 1.13
C ASN A 305 15.46 -18.46 2.21
N LYS A 306 16.23 -17.37 2.16
CA LYS A 306 17.31 -17.08 3.12
C LYS A 306 17.09 -15.74 3.83
N PRO A 307 16.00 -15.61 4.62
CA PRO A 307 15.76 -14.44 5.46
C PRO A 307 16.80 -14.32 6.58
N LEU A 308 16.88 -13.13 7.17
CA LEU A 308 17.50 -12.94 8.49
C LEU A 308 16.59 -13.56 9.55
N LEU A 309 17.18 -14.30 10.49
CA LEU A 309 16.46 -14.94 11.60
C LEU A 309 16.91 -14.37 12.93
N ILE A 310 15.96 -14.23 13.86
CA ILE A 310 16.21 -13.93 15.27
C ILE A 310 15.46 -15.00 16.07
N ASP A 311 16.12 -15.63 17.04
CA ASP A 311 15.56 -16.74 17.83
C ASP A 311 15.05 -17.92 16.96
N LYS A 312 15.69 -18.13 15.80
CA LYS A 312 15.27 -19.03 14.69
C LYS A 312 13.96 -18.64 13.99
N LEU A 313 13.26 -17.61 14.43
CA LEU A 313 12.01 -17.14 13.82
C LEU A 313 12.30 -16.22 12.62
N LYS A 314 11.51 -16.37 11.56
CA LYS A 314 11.42 -15.40 10.46
C LYS A 314 10.65 -14.17 10.95
N PHE A 315 11.04 -12.99 10.48
CA PHE A 315 10.34 -11.75 10.79
C PHE A 315 10.34 -10.79 9.60
N ASP A 316 9.46 -9.81 9.62
CA ASP A 316 9.52 -8.64 8.74
C ASP A 316 9.39 -7.33 9.51
N ILE A 317 9.59 -6.23 8.78
CA ILE A 317 9.53 -4.85 9.27
C ILE A 317 8.35 -4.16 8.61
N ARG A 318 7.34 -3.80 9.40
CA ARG A 318 6.30 -2.82 9.05
C ARG A 318 6.81 -1.41 9.37
N LEU A 319 7.29 -0.71 8.35
CA LEU A 319 7.80 0.66 8.44
C LEU A 319 6.74 1.67 8.00
N TYR A 320 6.62 2.79 8.71
CA TYR A 320 5.67 3.87 8.39
C TYR A 320 6.33 4.97 7.57
N VAL A 321 5.72 5.30 6.43
CA VAL A 321 6.24 6.29 5.46
C VAL A 321 5.14 7.29 5.12
N LEU A 322 5.40 8.58 5.31
CA LEU A 322 4.50 9.67 4.92
C LEU A 322 4.97 10.27 3.58
N ILE A 323 4.12 10.17 2.56
CA ILE A 323 4.19 11.04 1.37
C ILE A 323 3.43 12.32 1.72
N LYS A 324 4.16 13.43 1.89
CA LYS A 324 3.59 14.74 2.26
C LYS A 324 3.15 15.56 1.04
N SER A 325 3.81 15.36 -0.10
CA SER A 325 3.47 15.95 -1.39
C SER A 325 4.08 15.12 -2.52
N MET A 326 3.47 15.19 -3.72
CA MET A 326 4.04 14.67 -4.96
C MET A 326 4.67 15.76 -5.84
N GLU A 327 4.36 17.04 -5.59
CA GLU A 327 4.93 18.17 -6.32
C GLU A 327 5.09 19.40 -5.39
N PRO A 328 6.33 19.80 -5.02
CA PRO A 328 7.54 18.96 -5.11
C PRO A 328 7.35 17.65 -4.32
N LEU A 329 8.01 16.58 -4.75
CA LEU A 329 7.98 15.31 -4.03
C LEU A 329 8.58 15.48 -2.61
N GLU A 330 7.85 15.05 -1.59
CA GLU A 330 8.26 15.09 -0.18
C GLU A 330 7.98 13.74 0.50
N ILE A 331 9.05 13.07 0.97
CA ILE A 331 8.98 11.76 1.61
C ILE A 331 9.59 11.83 3.01
N TYR A 332 8.84 11.37 3.99
CA TYR A 332 9.24 11.26 5.39
C TYR A 332 9.14 9.80 5.84
N ILE A 333 10.15 9.32 6.57
CA ILE A 333 10.18 7.98 7.15
C ILE A 333 10.11 8.11 8.67
N ALA A 334 9.30 7.26 9.32
CA ALA A 334 9.29 7.16 10.77
C ALA A 334 10.60 6.54 11.26
N LYS A 335 11.21 7.13 12.29
CA LYS A 335 12.36 6.54 13.02
C LYS A 335 12.10 5.13 13.55
N GLU A 336 10.83 4.76 13.70
CA GLU A 336 10.37 3.57 14.40
C GLU A 336 9.29 2.84 13.58
N GLY A 337 9.18 1.53 13.78
CA GLY A 337 8.22 0.66 13.10
C GLY A 337 7.85 -0.54 13.97
N LEU A 338 7.14 -1.50 13.37
CA LEU A 338 6.75 -2.73 14.05
C LEU A 338 7.40 -3.92 13.35
N THR A 339 8.15 -4.72 14.09
CA THR A 339 8.65 -6.01 13.60
C THR A 339 7.67 -7.11 13.98
N ARG A 340 7.35 -7.99 13.03
CA ARG A 340 6.36 -9.07 13.19
C ARG A 340 7.04 -10.41 13.00
N PHE A 341 6.95 -11.27 14.00
CA PHE A 341 7.58 -12.58 14.00
C PHE A 341 6.59 -13.68 13.62
N CYS A 342 7.07 -14.64 12.83
CA CYS A 342 6.46 -15.96 12.70
C CYS A 342 6.43 -16.68 14.06
N THR A 343 5.43 -17.53 14.30
CA THR A 343 5.29 -18.28 15.56
C THR A 343 5.89 -19.70 15.53
N GLU A 344 6.47 -20.10 14.39
CA GLU A 344 7.23 -21.35 14.23
C GLU A 344 8.69 -21.08 13.81
N PRO A 345 9.67 -21.89 14.28
CA PRO A 345 11.05 -21.82 13.82
C PRO A 345 11.17 -22.02 12.31
N TYR A 346 11.92 -21.14 11.65
CA TYR A 346 12.08 -21.15 10.20
C TYR A 346 12.92 -22.34 9.72
N GLN A 347 12.46 -22.94 8.63
CA GLN A 347 13.23 -23.90 7.83
C GLN A 347 13.22 -23.42 6.37
N GLU A 348 14.29 -23.68 5.61
CA GLU A 348 14.25 -23.41 4.17
C GLU A 348 13.13 -24.25 3.52
N PRO A 349 12.47 -23.75 2.46
CA PRO A 349 11.35 -24.47 1.85
C PRO A 349 11.73 -25.87 1.36
N SER A 350 10.80 -26.80 1.52
CA SER A 350 10.85 -28.17 1.03
C SER A 350 9.43 -28.63 0.71
N GLN A 351 9.26 -29.70 -0.08
CA GLN A 351 7.92 -30.22 -0.39
C GLN A 351 7.12 -30.64 0.86
N LYS A 352 7.82 -30.89 1.98
CA LYS A 352 7.21 -31.25 3.27
C LYS A 352 6.69 -30.05 4.08
N ASN A 353 7.11 -28.82 3.78
CA ASN A 353 6.78 -27.64 4.60
C ASN A 353 6.12 -26.47 3.83
N LEU A 354 5.81 -26.60 2.53
CA LEU A 354 5.16 -25.53 1.74
C LEU A 354 3.79 -25.09 2.31
N SER A 355 3.10 -25.99 3.01
CA SER A 355 1.82 -25.77 3.69
C SER A 355 1.95 -25.19 5.11
N HIS A 356 3.15 -25.13 5.69
CA HIS A 356 3.38 -24.67 7.06
C HIS A 356 3.41 -23.12 7.08
N VAL A 357 2.23 -22.51 7.04
CA VAL A 357 2.09 -21.05 6.89
C VAL A 357 2.71 -20.26 8.05
N PHE A 358 2.71 -20.79 9.27
CA PHE A 358 3.20 -20.05 10.45
C PHE A 358 4.72 -19.82 10.45
N MET A 359 5.53 -20.72 9.86
CA MET A 359 6.98 -20.46 9.66
C MET A 359 7.27 -19.59 8.42
N HIS A 360 6.37 -19.56 7.43
CA HIS A 360 6.64 -18.91 6.14
C HIS A 360 6.00 -17.53 5.98
N LEU A 361 4.89 -17.24 6.68
CA LEU A 361 4.13 -15.99 6.58
C LEU A 361 4.15 -15.22 7.91
N THR A 362 4.58 -13.97 7.85
CA THR A 362 4.77 -13.03 8.98
C THR A 362 3.51 -12.20 9.30
N ASN A 363 2.38 -12.49 8.63
CA ASN A 363 1.14 -11.75 8.78
C ASN A 363 0.57 -11.92 10.21
N TYR A 364 0.42 -10.80 10.94
CA TYR A 364 -0.14 -10.78 12.29
C TYR A 364 -1.53 -11.43 12.38
N SER A 365 -2.38 -11.19 11.38
CA SER A 365 -3.71 -11.78 11.20
C SER A 365 -3.73 -13.31 11.10
N LEU A 366 -2.64 -13.93 10.66
CA LEU A 366 -2.49 -15.39 10.71
C LEU A 366 -1.92 -15.80 12.07
N ASN A 367 -0.80 -15.18 12.45
CA ASN A 367 -0.01 -15.60 13.60
C ASN A 367 -0.72 -15.39 14.95
N ILE A 368 -1.61 -14.40 15.10
CA ILE A 368 -2.38 -14.17 16.35
C ILE A 368 -3.24 -15.37 16.76
N HIS A 369 -3.69 -16.19 15.80
CA HIS A 369 -4.48 -17.39 16.06
C HIS A 369 -3.62 -18.64 16.31
N SER A 370 -2.29 -18.51 16.33
CA SER A 370 -1.38 -19.57 16.73
C SER A 370 -1.25 -19.60 18.24
N GLY A 371 -1.39 -20.78 18.87
CA GLY A 371 -1.17 -20.96 20.31
C GLY A 371 0.26 -20.61 20.78
N ASN A 372 1.20 -20.44 19.85
CA ASN A 372 2.57 -20.00 20.09
C ASN A 372 2.74 -18.46 20.01
N PHE A 373 1.67 -17.67 19.86
CA PHE A 373 1.78 -16.22 19.74
C PHE A 373 1.96 -15.53 21.10
N VAL A 374 3.11 -14.89 21.28
CA VAL A 374 3.49 -14.26 22.55
C VAL A 374 3.03 -12.80 22.57
N HIS A 375 1.87 -12.56 23.21
CA HIS A 375 1.47 -11.24 23.69
C HIS A 375 2.34 -10.86 24.90
N SER A 376 3.51 -10.27 24.66
CA SER A 376 4.38 -9.71 25.69
C SER A 376 4.84 -8.32 25.30
N ASP A 377 4.76 -7.38 26.25
CA ASP A 377 5.34 -6.05 26.12
C ASP A 377 6.86 -6.04 26.31
N SER A 378 7.48 -7.19 26.61
CA SER A 378 8.94 -7.26 26.67
C SER A 378 9.55 -7.06 25.27
N GLN A 379 10.56 -6.20 25.21
CA GLN A 379 11.27 -5.89 23.96
C GLN A 379 12.01 -7.10 23.35
N ASN A 380 12.14 -8.21 24.10
CA ASN A 380 12.97 -9.36 23.76
C ASN A 380 12.20 -10.65 23.43
N THR A 381 10.98 -10.88 23.93
CA THR A 381 10.25 -12.15 23.69
C THR A 381 9.01 -12.03 22.82
N GLY A 382 8.25 -10.92 22.87
CA GLY A 382 6.96 -10.80 22.20
C GLY A 382 6.99 -11.05 20.69
N SER A 383 5.91 -11.59 20.12
CA SER A 383 5.81 -11.86 18.66
C SER A 383 5.62 -10.59 17.81
N LYS A 384 5.52 -9.42 18.45
CA LYS A 384 5.52 -8.07 17.87
C LYS A 384 6.48 -7.20 18.69
N ARG A 385 7.49 -6.60 18.08
CA ARG A 385 8.53 -5.78 18.77
C ARG A 385 8.77 -4.46 18.04
N THR A 386 9.33 -3.45 18.69
CA THR A 386 9.82 -2.25 18.00
C THR A 386 10.96 -2.59 17.03
N LEU A 387 11.10 -1.82 15.95
CA LEU A 387 12.26 -1.90 15.06
C LEU A 387 13.55 -1.47 15.77
N SER A 388 13.49 -0.49 16.68
CA SER A 388 14.66 -0.11 17.51
C SER A 388 15.20 -1.27 18.36
N SER A 389 14.36 -2.07 19.00
CA SER A 389 14.80 -3.29 19.73
C SER A 389 15.54 -4.26 18.80
N VAL A 390 14.95 -4.55 17.62
CA VAL A 390 15.56 -5.45 16.64
C VAL A 390 16.89 -4.91 16.11
N LEU A 391 16.98 -3.61 15.81
CA LEU A 391 18.23 -2.98 15.40
C LEU A 391 19.27 -2.99 16.52
N TYR A 392 18.90 -2.70 17.77
CA TYR A 392 19.80 -2.79 18.92
C TYR A 392 20.39 -4.21 19.07
N ARG A 393 19.53 -5.24 18.97
CA ARG A 393 19.96 -6.65 19.06
C ARG A 393 20.79 -7.13 17.85
N LEU A 394 20.74 -6.43 16.72
CA LEU A 394 21.65 -6.65 15.59
C LEU A 394 22.99 -5.91 15.81
N ALA A 395 22.97 -4.66 16.30
CA ALA A 395 24.18 -3.91 16.64
C ALA A 395 25.00 -4.62 17.73
N ALA A 396 24.35 -5.20 18.73
CA ALA A 396 24.97 -6.06 19.75
C ALA A 396 25.62 -7.35 19.19
N LYS A 397 25.34 -7.70 17.92
CA LYS A 397 25.99 -8.80 17.17
C LYS A 397 26.99 -8.30 16.12
N GLY A 398 27.43 -7.04 16.22
CA GLY A 398 28.41 -6.43 15.31
C GLY A 398 27.85 -6.00 13.95
N VAL A 399 26.52 -5.94 13.76
CA VAL A 399 25.92 -5.49 12.50
C VAL A 399 25.99 -3.96 12.36
N ASP A 400 26.44 -3.47 11.21
CA ASP A 400 26.31 -2.05 10.85
C ASP A 400 24.84 -1.67 10.56
N VAL A 401 24.12 -1.32 11.63
CA VAL A 401 22.76 -0.79 11.56
C VAL A 401 22.66 0.59 10.91
N LYS A 402 23.76 1.38 10.84
CA LYS A 402 23.77 2.64 10.07
C LYS A 402 23.65 2.33 8.58
N LYS A 403 24.34 1.30 8.08
CA LYS A 403 24.19 0.83 6.69
C LYS A 403 22.80 0.23 6.44
N VAL A 404 22.34 -0.73 7.26
CA VAL A 404 21.01 -1.36 7.08
C VAL A 404 19.89 -0.32 7.01
N TRP A 405 19.94 0.70 7.87
CA TRP A 405 18.98 1.81 7.84
C TRP A 405 19.11 2.69 6.58
N SER A 406 20.33 2.90 6.08
CA SER A 406 20.56 3.62 4.81
C SER A 406 20.02 2.85 3.60
N ASP A 407 20.19 1.53 3.57
CA ASP A 407 19.66 0.66 2.52
C ASP A 407 18.12 0.65 2.54
N ILE A 408 17.51 0.64 3.73
CA ILE A 408 16.04 0.77 3.92
C ILE A 408 15.53 2.14 3.42
N ILE A 409 16.22 3.24 3.73
CA ILE A 409 15.87 4.58 3.21
C ILE A 409 15.92 4.59 1.68
N SER A 410 16.95 4.00 1.08
CA SER A 410 17.12 3.86 -0.37
C SER A 410 15.95 3.09 -1.00
N LEU A 411 15.61 1.91 -0.48
CA LEU A 411 14.47 1.10 -0.89
C LEU A 411 13.16 1.90 -0.89
N VAL A 412 12.87 2.63 0.20
CA VAL A 412 11.65 3.43 0.32
C VAL A 412 11.60 4.54 -0.73
N ILE A 413 12.67 5.33 -0.89
CA ILE A 413 12.71 6.42 -1.88
C ILE A 413 12.51 5.88 -3.29
N LYS A 414 13.24 4.81 -3.65
CA LYS A 414 13.15 4.18 -4.97
C LYS A 414 11.76 3.64 -5.27
N THR A 415 11.11 3.00 -4.28
CA THR A 415 9.74 2.50 -4.41
C THR A 415 8.74 3.64 -4.64
N VAL A 416 8.85 4.75 -3.90
CA VAL A 416 7.98 5.91 -4.11
C VAL A 416 8.21 6.55 -5.49
N ILE A 417 9.46 6.63 -5.97
CA ILE A 417 9.77 7.12 -7.32
C ILE A 417 9.15 6.23 -8.42
N ALA A 418 9.01 4.92 -8.20
CA ALA A 418 8.30 4.03 -9.13
C ALA A 418 6.77 4.24 -9.12
N VAL A 419 6.19 4.57 -7.96
CA VAL A 419 4.72 4.68 -7.75
C VAL A 419 4.15 6.05 -8.16
N VAL A 420 4.89 7.14 -7.91
CA VAL A 420 4.44 8.53 -8.15
C VAL A 420 4.02 8.83 -9.61
N PRO A 421 4.64 8.29 -10.68
CA PRO A 421 4.26 8.59 -12.06
C PRO A 421 2.80 8.25 -12.39
N GLU A 422 2.33 7.04 -12.03
CA GLU A 422 0.93 6.62 -12.24
C GLU A 422 -0.01 7.37 -11.28
N LEU A 423 0.42 7.54 -10.02
CA LEU A 423 -0.35 8.24 -8.99
C LEU A 423 -0.62 9.72 -9.36
N LYS A 424 0.29 10.37 -10.11
CA LYS A 424 0.06 11.70 -10.68
C LYS A 424 -1.04 11.71 -11.75
N VAL A 425 -1.27 10.62 -12.49
CA VAL A 425 -2.38 10.52 -13.46
C VAL A 425 -3.72 10.47 -12.73
N TYR A 426 -3.85 9.59 -11.73
CA TYR A 426 -5.05 9.55 -10.87
C TYR A 426 -5.32 10.91 -10.21
N TYR A 427 -4.28 11.54 -9.65
CA TYR A 427 -4.41 12.86 -9.02
C TYR A 427 -4.86 13.95 -10.00
N HIS A 428 -4.36 13.96 -11.24
CA HIS A 428 -4.77 14.93 -12.26
C HIS A 428 -6.19 14.68 -12.82
N ALA A 429 -6.71 13.45 -12.71
CA ALA A 429 -8.10 13.15 -13.06
C ALA A 429 -9.07 13.71 -12.00
N ASP A 430 -8.87 13.35 -10.72
CA ASP A 430 -9.73 13.73 -9.60
C ASP A 430 -9.57 15.20 -9.16
N ILE A 431 -8.33 15.71 -9.16
CA ILE A 431 -7.97 17.07 -8.70
C ILE A 431 -7.24 17.80 -9.84
N PRO A 432 -7.94 18.22 -10.92
CA PRO A 432 -7.31 18.89 -12.05
C PRO A 432 -6.65 20.23 -11.65
N PRO A 433 -5.44 20.54 -12.13
CA PRO A 433 -4.78 21.82 -11.88
C PRO A 433 -5.65 23.03 -12.23
N GLY A 434 -5.61 24.05 -11.37
CA GLY A 434 -6.38 25.30 -11.54
C GLY A 434 -7.85 25.22 -11.12
N LYS A 435 -8.34 24.08 -10.61
CA LYS A 435 -9.62 24.01 -9.87
C LYS A 435 -9.39 24.13 -8.35
N PRO A 436 -10.38 24.62 -7.58
CA PRO A 436 -10.45 24.38 -6.14
C PRO A 436 -10.52 22.87 -5.84
N GLY A 437 -9.82 22.44 -4.80
CA GLY A 437 -9.78 21.07 -4.32
C GLY A 437 -8.88 20.94 -3.08
N PRO A 438 -8.88 19.78 -2.41
CA PRO A 438 -7.97 19.51 -1.29
C PRO A 438 -6.53 19.32 -1.78
N THR A 439 -5.58 19.41 -0.86
CA THR A 439 -4.23 18.84 -1.06
C THR A 439 -4.09 17.51 -0.33
N CYS A 440 -3.45 16.52 -0.95
CA CYS A 440 -3.32 15.19 -0.40
C CYS A 440 -1.96 14.96 0.29
N PHE A 441 -1.99 14.16 1.35
CA PHE A 441 -0.84 13.54 2.02
C PHE A 441 -1.25 12.11 2.37
N GLN A 442 -0.33 11.15 2.60
CA GLN A 442 -0.73 9.79 3.00
C GLN A 442 0.36 9.05 3.75
N ILE A 443 -0.05 8.36 4.83
CA ILE A 443 0.77 7.38 5.55
C ILE A 443 0.60 6.02 4.87
N LEU A 444 1.71 5.42 4.46
CA LEU A 444 1.85 4.08 3.89
C LEU A 444 2.55 3.15 4.89
N GLY A 445 2.19 1.87 4.85
CA GLY A 445 2.92 0.82 5.57
C GLY A 445 3.78 0.02 4.61
N PHE A 446 5.09 0.15 4.69
CA PHE A 446 6.04 -0.65 3.93
C PHE A 446 6.29 -1.97 4.66
N ASP A 447 6.23 -3.09 3.94
CA ASP A 447 6.49 -4.42 4.48
C ASP A 447 7.84 -4.90 3.90
N ILE A 448 8.89 -4.89 4.73
CA ILE A 448 10.28 -5.11 4.32
C ILE A 448 10.85 -6.33 5.04
N LEU A 449 11.44 -7.25 4.28
CA LEU A 449 12.19 -8.40 4.80
C LEU A 449 13.69 -8.10 4.74
N LEU A 450 14.44 -8.42 5.80
CA LEU A 450 15.90 -8.49 5.74
C LEU A 450 16.32 -9.89 5.30
N MET A 451 17.22 -9.98 4.32
CA MET A 451 17.88 -11.23 3.95
C MET A 451 19.02 -11.58 4.93
N LYS A 452 19.51 -12.82 4.90
CA LYS A 452 20.64 -13.29 5.73
C LYS A 452 21.92 -12.46 5.53
N ASN A 453 22.11 -11.86 4.34
CA ASN A 453 23.20 -10.92 4.02
C ASN A 453 22.85 -9.44 4.37
N LEU A 454 21.83 -9.21 5.20
CA LEU A 454 21.34 -7.91 5.67
C LEU A 454 20.71 -6.99 4.60
N LYS A 455 20.68 -7.40 3.32
CA LYS A 455 20.00 -6.65 2.26
C LYS A 455 18.48 -6.56 2.54
N PRO A 456 17.87 -5.35 2.52
CA PRO A 456 16.43 -5.21 2.62
C PRO A 456 15.75 -5.51 1.28
N VAL A 457 14.60 -6.17 1.34
CA VAL A 457 13.78 -6.58 0.20
C VAL A 457 12.32 -6.23 0.45
N LEU A 458 11.66 -5.63 -0.54
CA LEU A 458 10.26 -5.20 -0.44
C LEU A 458 9.30 -6.38 -0.66
N LEU A 459 8.39 -6.61 0.28
CA LEU A 459 7.33 -7.63 0.17
C LEU A 459 6.03 -7.08 -0.42
N GLU A 460 5.58 -5.93 0.10
CA GLU A 460 4.42 -5.15 -0.34
C GLU A 460 4.44 -3.73 0.25
N VAL A 461 3.59 -2.83 -0.27
CA VAL A 461 3.30 -1.53 0.35
C VAL A 461 1.80 -1.42 0.57
N ASN A 462 1.40 -1.26 1.82
CA ASN A 462 0.02 -1.11 2.25
C ASN A 462 -0.42 0.37 2.14
N SER A 463 -1.40 0.64 1.29
CA SER A 463 -2.07 1.95 1.15
C SER A 463 -2.84 2.39 2.40
N ASN A 464 -3.35 1.42 3.15
CA ASN A 464 -4.18 1.58 4.35
C ASN A 464 -3.64 0.70 5.49
N PRO A 465 -2.46 1.00 6.06
CA PRO A 465 -1.93 0.22 7.19
C PRO A 465 -2.86 0.35 8.40
N SER A 466 -3.05 -0.73 9.16
CA SER A 466 -3.83 -0.67 10.40
C SER A 466 -3.14 0.22 11.43
N MET A 467 -3.81 1.31 11.81
CA MET A 467 -3.36 2.28 12.81
C MET A 467 -4.01 2.06 14.19
N ARG A 468 -4.69 0.91 14.40
CA ARG A 468 -5.27 0.55 15.70
C ARG A 468 -4.15 0.39 16.74
N ILE A 469 -4.38 0.90 17.95
CA ILE A 469 -3.43 0.88 19.10
C ILE A 469 -3.86 -0.09 20.20
N GLU A 470 -4.68 -1.06 19.80
CA GLU A 470 -5.32 -2.08 20.62
C GLU A 470 -5.20 -3.40 19.86
N HIS A 471 -5.26 -4.51 20.59
CA HIS A 471 -5.45 -5.83 20.02
C HIS A 471 -6.72 -6.47 20.59
N GLU A 472 -7.23 -7.44 19.86
CA GLU A 472 -8.31 -8.30 20.32
C GLU A 472 -7.70 -9.41 21.19
N GLN A 473 -8.29 -9.65 22.35
CA GLN A 473 -7.88 -10.67 23.32
C GLN A 473 -9.11 -11.42 23.82
N GLU A 474 -9.05 -12.75 23.83
CA GLU A 474 -10.06 -13.58 24.47
C GLU A 474 -9.88 -13.51 26.00
N VAL A 475 -10.93 -13.10 26.72
CA VAL A 475 -10.89 -12.95 28.20
C VAL A 475 -11.72 -14.00 28.93
N ALA A 476 -12.57 -14.72 28.18
CA ALA A 476 -13.29 -15.93 28.56
C ALA A 476 -13.70 -16.64 27.24
N PRO A 477 -13.99 -17.96 27.23
CA PRO A 477 -14.31 -18.68 26.00
C PRO A 477 -15.40 -18.02 25.15
N GLY A 478 -15.07 -17.64 23.92
CA GLY A 478 -15.94 -16.92 22.98
C GLY A 478 -16.15 -15.43 23.27
N VAL A 479 -15.53 -14.87 24.32
CA VAL A 479 -15.68 -13.48 24.75
C VAL A 479 -14.40 -12.70 24.50
N PHE A 480 -14.39 -11.97 23.38
CA PHE A 480 -13.28 -11.12 22.97
C PHE A 480 -13.45 -9.68 23.45
N LYS A 481 -12.35 -9.03 23.85
CA LYS A 481 -12.27 -7.60 24.19
C LYS A 481 -11.11 -6.93 23.47
N TYR A 482 -11.27 -5.64 23.19
CA TYR A 482 -10.16 -4.80 22.74
C TYR A 482 -9.38 -4.29 23.94
N VAL A 483 -8.09 -4.63 23.98
CA VAL A 483 -7.14 -4.22 25.02
C VAL A 483 -6.01 -3.38 24.42
N PRO A 484 -5.51 -2.34 25.09
CA PRO A 484 -4.41 -1.53 24.58
C PRO A 484 -3.17 -2.37 24.25
N SER A 485 -2.44 -2.02 23.19
CA SER A 485 -1.10 -2.55 22.96
C SER A 485 -0.08 -1.42 23.12
N PRO A 486 0.75 -1.43 24.18
CA PRO A 486 1.79 -0.44 24.41
C PRO A 486 2.70 -0.21 23.20
N VAL A 487 3.21 -1.27 22.58
CA VAL A 487 4.08 -1.21 21.40
C VAL A 487 3.37 -0.55 20.19
N ASP A 488 2.12 -0.92 19.90
CA ASP A 488 1.37 -0.25 18.83
C ASP A 488 1.10 1.22 19.15
N LYS A 489 0.77 1.54 20.41
CA LYS A 489 0.47 2.90 20.90
C LYS A 489 1.68 3.83 20.79
N GLU A 490 2.85 3.37 21.22
CA GLU A 490 4.11 4.11 21.14
C GLU A 490 4.40 4.57 19.70
N VAL A 491 4.41 3.62 18.76
CA VAL A 491 4.76 3.88 17.36
C VAL A 491 3.68 4.69 16.64
N LYS A 492 2.41 4.26 16.72
CA LYS A 492 1.34 4.82 15.86
C LYS A 492 0.86 6.20 16.31
N VAL A 493 0.81 6.47 17.61
CA VAL A 493 0.47 7.83 18.11
C VAL A 493 1.56 8.82 17.71
N GLY A 494 2.84 8.43 17.81
CA GLY A 494 3.96 9.24 17.32
C GLY A 494 3.81 9.57 15.83
N VAL A 495 3.59 8.56 14.99
CA VAL A 495 3.42 8.72 13.53
C VAL A 495 2.23 9.63 13.18
N ILE A 496 1.06 9.48 13.83
CA ILE A 496 -0.11 10.31 13.54
C ILE A 496 0.10 11.75 14.03
N ARG A 497 0.51 11.96 15.27
CA ARG A 497 0.80 13.29 15.84
C ARG A 497 1.81 14.05 14.99
N ASP A 498 2.91 13.40 14.62
CA ASP A 498 3.98 14.08 13.88
C ASP A 498 3.63 14.25 12.39
N THR A 499 2.71 13.44 11.85
CA THR A 499 2.04 13.72 10.56
C THR A 499 1.18 14.98 10.67
N LEU A 500 0.32 15.08 11.68
CA LEU A 500 -0.53 16.27 11.90
C LEU A 500 0.33 17.54 12.03
N ARG A 501 1.42 17.52 12.81
CA ARG A 501 2.37 18.64 12.94
C ARG A 501 2.97 19.05 11.59
N LEU A 502 3.31 18.10 10.72
CA LEU A 502 3.84 18.36 9.38
C LEU A 502 2.78 18.87 8.38
N MET A 503 1.50 18.70 8.70
CA MET A 503 0.35 19.20 7.92
C MET A 503 -0.33 20.43 8.56
N ASP A 504 0.28 21.05 9.58
CA ASP A 504 -0.20 22.30 10.18
C ASP A 504 -0.26 23.43 9.14
N PRO A 505 -1.45 23.99 8.83
CA PRO A 505 -1.58 25.07 7.85
C PRO A 505 -0.75 26.31 8.17
N VAL A 506 -0.46 26.58 9.44
CA VAL A 506 0.31 27.76 9.89
C VAL A 506 1.81 27.55 9.64
N GLN A 507 2.32 26.34 9.89
CA GLN A 507 3.71 25.99 9.56
C GLN A 507 3.93 25.96 8.05
N ARG A 508 2.93 25.55 7.27
CA ARG A 508 2.99 25.53 5.79
C ARG A 508 3.15 26.94 5.15
N GLN A 509 2.99 28.02 5.92
CA GLN A 509 3.20 29.41 5.48
C GLN A 509 4.58 30.00 5.84
N LYS A 510 5.46 29.27 6.54
CA LYS A 510 6.80 29.76 6.90
C LYS A 510 7.89 28.76 6.51
N PRO A 511 8.98 29.19 5.84
CA PRO A 511 10.20 28.40 5.73
C PRO A 511 10.72 28.00 7.13
N CYS A 512 11.33 26.82 7.24
CA CYS A 512 11.59 26.17 8.52
C CYS A 512 12.51 26.99 9.44
N ASN A 513 11.95 27.44 10.57
CA ASN A 513 12.66 27.56 11.84
C ASN A 513 11.67 27.36 12.99
N PRO A 514 11.76 26.26 13.78
CA PRO A 514 10.86 26.00 14.90
C PRO A 514 11.27 26.86 16.11
N VAL A 515 10.90 28.14 16.09
CA VAL A 515 10.99 29.01 17.27
C VAL A 515 9.96 28.54 18.30
N ALA A 516 10.43 27.94 19.39
CA ALA A 516 9.58 27.50 20.48
C ALA A 516 8.96 28.69 21.21
N SER A 517 7.66 28.63 21.49
CA SER A 517 7.01 29.50 22.48
C SER A 517 7.23 28.94 23.90
N PRO A 518 7.39 29.78 24.94
CA PRO A 518 7.88 29.31 26.25
C PRO A 518 6.93 28.37 27.02
N ASP A 519 5.62 28.44 26.77
CA ASP A 519 4.57 27.92 27.65
C ASP A 519 3.90 26.61 27.17
N GLU A 520 4.62 25.75 26.44
CA GLU A 520 4.12 24.43 26.02
C GLU A 520 4.84 23.28 26.74
N GLU A 521 4.08 22.32 27.28
CA GLU A 521 4.58 20.98 27.61
C GLU A 521 5.36 20.42 26.42
N ALA A 522 6.66 20.15 26.60
CA ALA A 522 7.59 19.99 25.51
C ALA A 522 7.27 18.76 24.62
N LEU A 523 6.51 18.98 23.55
CA LEU A 523 6.12 17.94 22.59
C LEU A 523 7.36 17.25 22.01
N PRO A 524 7.45 15.90 22.06
CA PRO A 524 8.65 15.16 21.64
C PRO A 524 9.18 15.52 20.25
N SER A 525 10.49 15.36 20.04
CA SER A 525 11.09 15.59 18.72
C SER A 525 10.41 14.70 17.66
N LEU A 526 10.13 15.26 16.47
CA LEU A 526 9.41 14.54 15.40
C LEU A 526 9.99 13.14 15.14
N CYS A 527 9.17 12.08 15.23
CA CYS A 527 9.59 10.73 14.88
C CYS A 527 9.78 10.58 13.36
N LEU A 528 8.96 11.29 12.58
CA LEU A 528 9.09 11.39 11.12
C LEU A 528 10.30 12.25 10.74
N LYS A 529 11.12 11.75 9.81
CA LYS A 529 12.29 12.45 9.26
C LYS A 529 12.23 12.51 7.75
N GLN A 530 12.38 13.71 7.20
CA GLN A 530 12.42 13.94 5.76
C GLN A 530 13.65 13.25 5.16
N VAL A 531 13.42 12.36 4.20
CA VAL A 531 14.47 11.68 3.42
C VAL A 531 14.51 12.19 1.98
N TYR A 532 13.40 12.74 1.49
CA TYR A 532 13.32 13.40 0.20
C TYR A 532 12.57 14.73 0.36
N PRO A 533 13.10 15.87 -0.14
CA PRO A 533 14.23 16.01 -1.06
C PRO A 533 15.63 15.98 -0.42
N LYS A 534 15.76 15.69 0.89
CA LYS A 534 17.05 15.64 1.59
C LYS A 534 18.16 14.87 0.85
N TYR A 535 17.85 13.69 0.31
CA TYR A 535 18.79 12.88 -0.48
C TYR A 535 18.56 13.00 -2.00
N ALA A 536 17.81 13.98 -2.50
CA ALA A 536 17.41 14.05 -3.91
C ALA A 536 18.59 14.07 -4.90
N LYS A 537 19.77 14.58 -4.51
CA LYS A 537 21.00 14.50 -5.32
C LYS A 537 21.38 13.05 -5.67
N GLN A 538 21.06 12.07 -4.82
CA GLN A 538 21.35 10.65 -5.02
C GLN A 538 20.29 9.91 -5.85
N PHE A 539 19.07 10.44 -5.97
CA PHE A 539 17.93 9.73 -6.55
C PHE A 539 17.23 10.45 -7.72
N ASN A 540 17.52 11.74 -7.97
CA ASN A 540 16.87 12.53 -9.02
C ASN A 540 17.00 11.92 -10.42
N TYR A 541 18.11 11.24 -10.71
CA TYR A 541 18.36 10.63 -12.03
C TYR A 541 17.41 9.45 -12.34
N LEU A 542 16.76 8.87 -11.32
CA LEU A 542 15.76 7.81 -11.48
C LEU A 542 14.42 8.32 -12.01
N ARG A 543 14.16 9.64 -11.94
CA ARG A 543 12.84 10.24 -12.20
C ARG A 543 12.51 10.38 -13.71
N LEU A 544 13.01 9.47 -14.54
CA LEU A 544 12.73 9.44 -15.98
C LEU A 544 11.26 9.11 -16.27
N VAL A 545 10.71 8.06 -15.64
CA VAL A 545 9.30 7.67 -15.83
C VAL A 545 8.35 8.78 -15.38
N GLU A 546 8.71 9.56 -14.35
CA GLU A 546 7.96 10.74 -13.92
C GLU A 546 7.96 11.87 -14.97
N ARG A 547 9.08 12.07 -15.69
CA ARG A 547 9.14 12.98 -16.84
C ARG A 547 8.28 12.48 -18.01
N ILE A 548 8.20 11.16 -18.23
CA ILE A 548 7.30 10.56 -19.24
C ILE A 548 5.84 10.77 -18.84
N ALA A 549 5.48 10.58 -17.56
CA ALA A 549 4.14 10.86 -17.05
C ALA A 549 3.75 12.34 -17.19
N GLY A 550 4.69 13.27 -17.00
CA GLY A 550 4.48 14.69 -17.29
C GLY A 550 4.16 14.99 -18.76
N LEU A 551 4.76 14.24 -19.71
CA LEU A 551 4.38 14.30 -21.13
C LEU A 551 3.01 13.67 -21.38
N PHE A 552 2.74 12.48 -20.82
CA PHE A 552 1.45 11.80 -20.93
C PHE A 552 0.28 12.70 -20.48
N ILE A 553 0.39 13.26 -19.28
CA ILE A 553 -0.61 14.16 -18.69
C ILE A 553 -0.81 15.42 -19.55
N ARG A 554 0.25 15.96 -20.17
CA ARG A 554 0.15 17.08 -21.12
C ARG A 554 -0.66 16.73 -22.36
N PHE A 555 -0.54 15.51 -22.89
CA PHE A 555 -1.22 15.08 -24.11
C PHE A 555 -2.60 14.45 -23.87
N LEU A 556 -2.96 14.01 -22.65
CA LEU A 556 -4.32 13.53 -22.32
C LEU A 556 -5.43 14.50 -22.78
N GLY A 557 -5.20 15.81 -22.62
CA GLY A 557 -6.02 16.91 -23.17
C GLY A 557 -7.41 17.12 -22.54
N VAL A 558 -8.07 16.04 -22.10
CA VAL A 558 -9.42 16.06 -21.52
C VAL A 558 -9.32 15.91 -19.99
N LYS A 559 -10.01 16.79 -19.25
CA LYS A 559 -10.05 16.77 -17.78
C LYS A 559 -10.80 15.53 -17.28
N GLY A 560 -10.26 14.85 -16.27
CA GLY A 560 -10.86 13.63 -15.69
C GLY A 560 -10.57 12.33 -16.45
N ASN A 561 -10.04 12.40 -17.67
CA ASN A 561 -9.72 11.20 -18.47
C ASN A 561 -8.33 10.65 -18.10
N MET A 562 -8.23 9.33 -17.88
CA MET A 562 -6.96 8.63 -17.61
C MET A 562 -6.31 7.99 -18.84
N ARG A 563 -6.98 7.94 -19.99
CA ARG A 563 -6.54 7.23 -21.21
C ARG A 563 -6.29 8.16 -22.39
N LEU A 564 -5.09 8.08 -22.94
CA LEU A 564 -4.67 8.82 -24.13
C LEU A 564 -5.31 8.19 -25.39
N GLY A 565 -6.16 8.95 -26.08
CA GLY A 565 -6.79 8.53 -27.34
C GLY A 565 -5.86 8.62 -28.56
N PRO A 566 -6.20 8.00 -29.71
CA PRO A 566 -5.31 7.90 -30.87
C PRO A 566 -4.97 9.27 -31.47
N THR A 567 -5.92 10.20 -31.52
CA THR A 567 -5.66 11.57 -32.00
C THR A 567 -4.71 12.33 -31.08
N ALA A 568 -4.76 12.11 -29.77
CA ALA A 568 -3.83 12.71 -28.82
C ALA A 568 -2.41 12.10 -28.93
N PHE A 569 -2.32 10.78 -29.09
CA PHE A 569 -1.04 10.11 -29.36
C PHE A 569 -0.41 10.57 -30.68
N ARG A 570 -1.20 10.70 -31.76
CA ARG A 570 -0.73 11.28 -33.02
C ARG A 570 -0.26 12.72 -32.89
N THR A 571 -0.87 13.52 -31.99
CA THR A 571 -0.40 14.88 -31.69
C THR A 571 0.95 14.85 -30.98
N PHE A 572 1.13 13.99 -29.96
CA PHE A 572 2.43 13.75 -29.31
C PHE A 572 3.54 13.44 -30.33
N ILE A 573 3.32 12.47 -31.23
CA ILE A 573 4.28 12.10 -32.28
C ILE A 573 4.68 13.29 -33.16
N ARG A 574 3.71 14.12 -33.57
CA ARG A 574 3.97 15.30 -34.42
C ARG A 574 4.70 16.40 -33.65
N THR A 575 4.25 16.74 -32.45
CA THR A 575 4.88 17.78 -31.60
C THR A 575 6.34 17.42 -31.28
N CYS A 576 6.62 16.15 -30.99
CA CYS A 576 7.96 15.66 -30.69
C CYS A 576 8.78 15.24 -31.94
N LYS A 577 8.25 15.49 -33.16
CA LYS A 577 8.90 15.20 -34.46
C LYS A 577 9.40 13.75 -34.61
N LEU A 578 8.60 12.79 -34.14
CA LEU A 578 8.99 11.37 -34.05
C LEU A 578 8.69 10.55 -35.33
N SER A 579 7.83 11.07 -36.22
CA SER A 579 7.52 10.47 -37.53
C SER A 579 8.48 10.93 -38.63
N ASN A 580 8.80 10.05 -39.58
CA ASN A 580 9.61 10.35 -40.78
C ASN A 580 9.22 9.41 -41.95
N SER A 581 9.92 9.47 -43.09
CA SER A 581 9.67 8.61 -44.26
C SER A 581 9.66 7.12 -43.91
N ASN A 582 10.55 6.68 -43.02
CA ASN A 582 10.67 5.30 -42.58
C ASN A 582 9.71 4.96 -41.41
N PHE A 583 8.97 5.92 -40.85
CA PHE A 583 8.01 5.73 -39.76
C PHE A 583 6.84 6.71 -39.93
N THR A 584 5.87 6.30 -40.74
CA THR A 584 4.75 7.16 -41.17
C THR A 584 3.66 7.23 -40.11
N MET A 585 2.68 8.13 -40.29
CA MET A 585 1.51 8.18 -39.40
C MET A 585 0.68 6.88 -39.42
N ALA A 586 0.73 6.09 -40.48
CA ALA A 586 0.11 4.76 -40.50
C ALA A 586 0.86 3.77 -39.59
N SER A 587 2.19 3.79 -39.58
CA SER A 587 3.01 3.02 -38.64
C SER A 587 2.76 3.41 -37.17
N VAL A 588 2.45 4.69 -36.93
CA VAL A 588 2.07 5.23 -35.62
C VAL A 588 0.70 4.73 -35.17
N ASP A 589 -0.29 4.74 -36.05
CA ASP A 589 -1.64 4.25 -35.73
C ASP A 589 -1.64 2.72 -35.50
N ILE A 590 -0.84 1.96 -36.26
CA ILE A 590 -0.59 0.52 -35.99
C ILE A 590 0.03 0.32 -34.60
N LEU A 591 1.12 1.03 -34.28
CA LEU A 591 1.80 0.95 -32.98
C LEU A 591 0.83 1.25 -31.81
N TYR A 592 0.00 2.28 -31.96
CA TYR A 592 -1.01 2.63 -30.98
C TYR A 592 -2.04 1.50 -30.79
N ILE A 593 -2.55 0.91 -31.88
CA ILE A 593 -3.52 -0.18 -31.84
C ILE A 593 -2.92 -1.42 -31.17
N ASP A 594 -1.71 -1.84 -31.55
CA ASP A 594 -1.08 -3.05 -31.01
C ASP A 594 -0.73 -2.95 -29.53
N ILE A 595 -0.22 -1.81 -29.08
CA ILE A 595 0.04 -1.57 -27.66
C ILE A 595 -1.28 -1.50 -26.88
N THR A 596 -2.25 -0.71 -27.35
CA THR A 596 -3.55 -0.58 -26.66
C THR A 596 -4.25 -1.93 -26.55
N ARG A 597 -4.26 -2.74 -27.62
CA ARG A 597 -4.85 -4.09 -27.64
C ARG A 597 -4.24 -5.01 -26.59
N ARG A 598 -2.91 -5.02 -26.43
CA ARG A 598 -2.24 -5.84 -25.41
C ARG A 598 -2.57 -5.40 -23.99
N TRP A 599 -2.68 -4.10 -23.75
CA TRP A 599 -3.02 -3.57 -22.42
C TRP A 599 -4.52 -3.62 -22.09
N SER A 600 -5.42 -3.65 -23.07
CA SER A 600 -6.86 -3.85 -22.85
C SER A 600 -7.19 -5.24 -22.31
N GLY A 601 -6.42 -6.28 -22.64
CA GLY A 601 -6.59 -7.62 -22.07
C GLY A 601 -6.12 -7.77 -20.62
N ALA A 602 -5.43 -6.75 -20.07
CA ALA A 602 -4.66 -6.84 -18.83
C ALA A 602 -5.27 -6.04 -17.65
N VAL A 603 -6.49 -5.51 -17.85
CA VAL A 603 -7.30 -4.73 -16.87
C VAL A 603 -8.79 -5.02 -17.10
N ALA A 604 -9.41 -5.82 -16.21
CA ALA A 604 -10.70 -6.47 -16.48
C ALA A 604 -11.95 -5.55 -16.60
N ASP A 605 -11.93 -4.34 -16.02
CA ASP A 605 -13.15 -3.51 -15.82
C ASP A 605 -13.19 -2.19 -16.61
N SER A 606 -12.22 -1.92 -17.49
CA SER A 606 -12.12 -0.59 -18.13
C SER A 606 -13.01 -0.45 -19.36
N ARG A 607 -14.19 0.14 -19.18
CA ARG A 607 -15.09 0.58 -20.28
C ARG A 607 -14.53 1.77 -21.09
N GLU A 608 -13.45 2.39 -20.65
CA GLU A 608 -12.81 3.51 -21.33
C GLU A 608 -11.83 3.05 -22.40
N ALA A 609 -12.01 3.53 -23.64
CA ALA A 609 -11.12 3.20 -24.74
C ALA A 609 -9.87 4.10 -24.76
N GLY A 610 -8.67 3.50 -24.73
CA GLY A 610 -7.42 4.20 -25.02
C GLY A 610 -6.20 3.72 -24.22
N MET A 611 -5.08 4.40 -24.41
CA MET A 611 -3.78 4.03 -23.85
C MET A 611 -3.57 4.63 -22.44
N GLY A 612 -3.46 3.79 -21.41
CA GLY A 612 -3.05 4.23 -20.06
C GLY A 612 -1.54 4.53 -19.96
N LEU A 613 -1.06 5.02 -18.81
CA LEU A 613 0.34 5.47 -18.69
C LEU A 613 1.34 4.34 -18.93
N GLN A 614 1.18 3.16 -18.31
CA GLN A 614 2.09 2.02 -18.53
C GLN A 614 2.23 1.67 -20.04
N ALA A 615 1.11 1.66 -20.76
CA ALA A 615 1.07 1.43 -22.20
C ALA A 615 1.76 2.57 -22.99
N PHE A 616 1.63 3.82 -22.54
CA PHE A 616 2.35 4.95 -23.13
C PHE A 616 3.85 4.93 -22.82
N VAL A 617 4.28 4.46 -21.64
CA VAL A 617 5.70 4.26 -21.30
C VAL A 617 6.31 3.17 -22.19
N GLU A 618 5.60 2.06 -22.44
CA GLU A 618 6.04 1.05 -23.40
C GLU A 618 6.16 1.63 -24.82
N ALA A 619 5.17 2.41 -25.27
CA ALA A 619 5.24 3.11 -26.56
C ALA A 619 6.43 4.07 -26.63
N PHE A 620 6.73 4.79 -25.54
CA PHE A 620 7.87 5.69 -25.43
C PHE A 620 9.20 4.92 -25.52
N PHE A 621 9.33 3.77 -24.85
CA PHE A 621 10.53 2.92 -24.92
C PHE A 621 10.75 2.37 -26.33
N PHE A 622 9.70 1.91 -27.01
CA PHE A 622 9.78 1.47 -28.41
C PHE A 622 10.25 2.59 -29.35
N LEU A 623 9.70 3.79 -29.19
CA LEU A 623 10.08 4.97 -29.98
C LEU A 623 11.52 5.41 -29.69
N ALA A 624 11.95 5.34 -28.43
CA ALA A 624 13.32 5.64 -28.00
C ALA A 624 14.33 4.68 -28.64
N GLY A 625 14.10 3.36 -28.51
CA GLY A 625 14.95 2.34 -29.12
C GLY A 625 14.96 2.40 -30.64
N ARG A 626 13.83 2.74 -31.27
CA ARG A 626 13.78 3.00 -32.72
C ARG A 626 14.64 4.19 -33.14
N ARG A 627 14.69 5.25 -32.33
CA ARG A 627 15.35 6.54 -32.66
C ARG A 627 16.84 6.57 -32.31
N PHE A 628 17.25 5.84 -31.27
CA PHE A 628 18.58 5.90 -30.64
C PHE A 628 19.25 4.51 -30.52
N LYS A 629 19.09 3.66 -31.54
CA LYS A 629 19.47 2.22 -31.57
C LYS A 629 20.85 1.84 -30.99
N THR A 630 21.83 2.74 -31.03
CA THR A 630 23.22 2.51 -30.58
C THR A 630 23.44 2.72 -29.08
N LEU A 631 22.46 3.28 -28.36
CA LEU A 631 22.54 3.57 -26.93
C LEU A 631 21.85 2.48 -26.09
N ALA A 632 22.18 2.36 -24.80
CA ALA A 632 21.44 1.50 -23.87
C ALA A 632 20.05 2.08 -23.53
N LEU A 633 19.05 1.25 -23.17
CA LEU A 633 17.65 1.67 -22.99
C LEU A 633 17.48 2.95 -22.13
N ARG A 634 18.16 3.02 -20.98
CA ARG A 634 18.18 4.21 -20.10
C ARG A 634 18.61 5.49 -20.83
N GLN A 635 19.65 5.40 -21.67
CA GLN A 635 20.17 6.52 -22.47
C GLN A 635 19.22 6.86 -23.62
N GLN A 636 18.68 5.86 -24.33
CA GLN A 636 17.67 6.07 -25.37
C GLN A 636 16.47 6.87 -24.83
N VAL A 637 15.97 6.49 -23.65
CA VAL A 637 14.83 7.14 -22.98
C VAL A 637 15.19 8.53 -22.47
N ALA A 638 16.41 8.75 -21.95
CA ALA A 638 16.89 10.07 -21.54
C ALA A 638 16.98 11.06 -22.72
N SER A 639 17.65 10.67 -23.81
CA SER A 639 17.78 11.52 -25.01
C SER A 639 16.44 11.73 -25.74
N MET A 640 15.51 10.77 -25.68
CA MET A 640 14.14 10.99 -26.16
C MET A 640 13.38 11.97 -25.26
N LEU A 641 13.53 11.91 -23.94
CA LEU A 641 12.95 12.88 -23.02
C LEU A 641 13.50 14.29 -23.24
N GLU A 642 14.80 14.43 -23.52
CA GLU A 642 15.42 15.71 -23.88
C GLU A 642 14.82 16.27 -25.18
N LEU A 643 14.81 15.49 -26.27
CA LEU A 643 14.17 15.87 -27.54
C LEU A 643 12.71 16.30 -27.37
N CYS A 644 11.93 15.58 -26.54
CA CYS A 644 10.53 15.89 -26.27
C CYS A 644 10.32 17.13 -25.38
N LEU A 645 11.33 17.55 -24.61
CA LEU A 645 11.22 18.65 -23.63
C LEU A 645 11.92 19.94 -24.09
N GLU A 646 12.98 19.88 -24.90
CA GLU A 646 13.63 21.06 -25.49
C GLU A 646 12.67 21.92 -26.31
N TRP A 647 11.69 21.28 -26.96
CA TRP A 647 10.63 21.96 -27.73
C TRP A 647 9.75 22.88 -26.87
N ARG A 648 9.80 22.76 -25.54
CA ARG A 648 9.18 23.71 -24.59
C ARG A 648 9.87 25.08 -24.64
N SER A 649 11.20 25.10 -24.57
CA SER A 649 12.03 26.32 -24.50
C SER A 649 11.96 27.19 -25.76
N GLY A 650 11.52 26.61 -26.89
CA GLY A 650 11.26 27.35 -28.13
C GLY A 650 9.90 28.05 -28.18
N ASN A 651 8.89 27.53 -27.48
CA ASN A 651 7.49 28.00 -27.58
C ASN A 651 7.00 28.79 -26.35
N ASP A 652 7.67 28.69 -25.19
CA ASP A 652 7.38 29.52 -24.01
C ASP A 652 8.02 30.94 -24.10
N ARG A 653 8.64 31.30 -25.24
CA ARG A 653 8.99 32.70 -25.54
C ARG A 653 7.70 33.46 -25.92
N PRO A 654 7.40 34.63 -25.31
CA PRO A 654 6.30 35.46 -25.77
C PRO A 654 6.56 35.89 -27.23
N ARG A 655 5.55 35.79 -28.08
CA ARG A 655 5.62 36.36 -29.43
C ARG A 655 5.58 37.88 -29.32
N THR A 656 6.74 38.52 -29.45
CA THR A 656 6.86 39.97 -29.58
C THR A 656 6.46 40.37 -31.00
N THR A 657 5.18 40.70 -31.16
CA THR A 657 4.59 41.42 -32.30
C THR A 657 3.54 42.36 -31.74
#